data_AF-A0A3A5UY47-F1
#
_entry.id   AF-A0A3A5UY47-F1
#
_cell.length_a   1.000
_cell.length_b   1.000
_cell.length_c   1.000
_cell.angle_alpha   90.00
_cell.angle_beta   90.00
_cell.angle_gamma   90.00
#
_symmetry.space_group_name_H-M   'P 1'
#
loop_
_entity.id
_entity.type
_entity.pdbx_description
1 polymer ?
#
loop_
_entity_poly.entity_id
_entity_poly.type
_entity_poly.pdbx_seq_one_letter_code
_entity_poly.pdbx_strand_id
1 'polypeptide(L)'
;MGVKSLNAILMMTGLVFAGLNMGLGAYATGQVPAAVEDAVALKVKDDICENQLCSKVNEDWAESTSERDFYAWHILNLDEVENGSDPKYETIGPVTYDVTLKKEVDNYDVKNGLLTYKQTTSYACSKETKVPCSTEVTQLNIAFNPQVVGATGTAINTVMETTKTGFASGVIDIHFKQVSAAYEVASYNQHNVQNLKAVEGNYPGAIVNTDFGNSAESYYLDGMFDLVDEAYGDAFLNDDTTTYLQEGGVRPEWNSSDLDLNYAFREALGPSGEDISLLNYMGPLVYASMGEPESLNDIQADPENSITLERAELWDFEHPTDLNITLSRDWTLYAGMGKLMQDYGALDDDYLTNDSEDAVNLSIRAKRLLDLDIDNDVARTVLTLGDETDEPLGILAVSESGTSFGLTEFLEMNQQEAMDTYGINSKQHEKLKQFCNSWAKDISQLPLILVGGEGYMTASGFVNTSFGAEDPVNGGYLEYSLNVGGNWGSGIYQFPEADPVDISANESANILFGQWGLTTYEGASMFLYGELSGKSLPINYSSGEEAIAMEWTNETVAEIYDIDENSASAIRLLMMEVVFKNLVPENLIDGLNTSRYLTQSVNNWLLGWHDPVNAYLETGDPENMTAGWTSLEANETFFGSDMYVDGGISTGDPALITICTGEVDTCDKGETVMVGDSEYVSWRTQEKEEGTFGLIKAEKQGETTGGFITGDEDLVDLSGYGTAEVECSKEDTLKGIPVDVCTASMDPLTRPIQAKLINNGTLLDVIPGTLPVYFGSDVELKVEQLSGAIIAGKSESTFWLDKRPMTEQQTPPTMNDLQEVFVIKTSGELDDETAEKMESQIVTNQDTFAWFTNFDHWSDYVGLTLWILAGLSLLTGFLLIFKPENEEDSNQIKWADDSIQSESVFMTEGLDENELKEISNDSLMDVPDITPDSSMNTTDPESVE
;
A
#
# COMPACT_ATOMS: atom_id res chain seq x y z
N MET A 1 -26.02 -95.20 30.90
CA MET A 1 -25.49 -93.83 30.79
C MET A 1 -26.22 -92.98 31.80
N GLY A 2 -25.69 -92.88 33.02
CA GLY A 2 -26.23 -92.00 34.06
C GLY A 2 -25.21 -90.91 34.34
N VAL A 3 -25.33 -89.77 33.65
CA VAL A 3 -24.61 -88.57 34.07
C VAL A 3 -25.20 -88.18 35.43
N LYS A 4 -24.41 -88.19 36.51
CA LYS A 4 -24.86 -87.71 37.82
C LYS A 4 -25.40 -86.29 37.65
N SER A 5 -26.60 -86.00 38.16
CA SER A 5 -27.28 -84.70 37.99
C SER A 5 -26.38 -83.51 38.36
N LEU A 6 -25.51 -83.71 39.35
CA LEU A 6 -24.54 -82.71 39.80
C LEU A 6 -23.49 -82.31 38.73
N ASN A 7 -23.05 -83.26 37.89
CA ASN A 7 -22.04 -83.00 36.86
C ASN A 7 -22.64 -82.22 35.67
N ALA A 8 -23.89 -82.56 35.29
CA ALA A 8 -24.63 -81.83 34.27
C ALA A 8 -24.99 -80.41 34.75
N ILE A 9 -25.33 -80.26 36.04
CA ILE A 9 -25.58 -78.94 36.65
C ILE A 9 -24.32 -78.07 36.61
N LEU A 10 -23.13 -78.58 36.93
CA LEU A 10 -21.89 -77.79 36.89
C LEU A 10 -21.50 -77.34 35.47
N MET A 11 -21.67 -78.20 34.45
CA MET A 11 -21.48 -77.78 33.06
C MET A 11 -22.52 -76.75 32.60
N MET A 12 -23.80 -76.94 32.97
CA MET A 12 -24.86 -75.97 32.66
C MET A 12 -24.63 -74.63 33.38
N THR A 13 -24.20 -74.65 34.64
CA THR A 13 -23.86 -73.44 35.41
C THR A 13 -22.66 -72.71 34.79
N GLY A 14 -21.62 -73.45 34.34
CA GLY A 14 -20.50 -72.86 33.62
C GLY A 14 -20.91 -72.21 32.29
N LEU A 15 -21.82 -72.86 31.54
CA LEU A 15 -22.40 -72.29 30.31
C LEU A 15 -23.33 -71.10 30.58
N VAL A 16 -24.06 -71.08 31.70
CA VAL A 16 -24.88 -69.95 32.12
C VAL A 16 -24.01 -68.77 32.52
N PHE A 17 -22.91 -68.98 33.25
CA PHE A 17 -21.97 -67.89 33.55
C PHE A 17 -21.27 -67.37 32.31
N ALA A 18 -20.84 -68.24 31.39
CA ALA A 18 -20.32 -67.80 30.09
C ALA A 18 -21.38 -67.04 29.27
N GLY A 19 -22.62 -67.53 29.24
CA GLY A 19 -23.74 -66.87 28.55
C GLY A 19 -24.18 -65.55 29.17
N LEU A 20 -24.15 -65.44 30.50
CA LEU A 20 -24.38 -64.19 31.23
C LEU A 20 -23.27 -63.19 30.94
N ASN A 21 -22.01 -63.66 30.90
CA ASN A 21 -20.88 -62.79 30.59
C ASN A 21 -20.89 -62.33 29.12
N MET A 22 -21.29 -63.19 28.19
CA MET A 22 -21.52 -62.81 26.80
C MET A 22 -22.71 -61.86 26.65
N GLY A 23 -23.78 -62.03 27.45
CA GLY A 23 -24.92 -61.11 27.48
C GLY A 23 -24.57 -59.75 28.06
N LEU A 24 -23.76 -59.71 29.13
CA LEU A 24 -23.20 -58.49 29.70
C LEU A 24 -22.20 -57.82 28.75
N GLY A 25 -21.36 -58.61 28.07
CA GLY A 25 -20.47 -58.12 27.02
C GLY A 25 -21.25 -57.50 25.86
N ALA A 26 -22.28 -58.17 25.35
CA ALA A 26 -23.14 -57.62 24.29
C ALA A 26 -23.88 -56.34 24.72
N TYR A 27 -24.25 -56.24 26.00
CA TYR A 27 -24.82 -55.02 26.57
C TYR A 27 -23.77 -53.91 26.71
N ALA A 28 -22.62 -54.19 27.30
CA ALA A 28 -21.53 -53.23 27.49
C ALA A 28 -21.04 -52.68 26.13
N THR A 29 -20.69 -53.57 25.21
CA THR A 29 -20.28 -53.21 23.82
C THR A 29 -21.36 -52.43 23.08
N GLY A 30 -22.64 -52.78 23.23
CA GLY A 30 -23.76 -52.05 22.63
C GLY A 30 -24.11 -50.71 23.29
N GLN A 31 -23.53 -50.39 24.44
CA GLN A 31 -23.66 -49.08 25.10
C GLN A 31 -22.44 -48.18 24.87
N VAL A 32 -21.32 -48.70 24.34
CA VAL A 32 -20.10 -47.92 24.08
C VAL A 32 -20.36 -46.70 23.19
N PRO A 33 -21.08 -46.77 22.05
CA PRO A 33 -21.31 -45.60 21.21
C PRO A 33 -22.00 -44.45 21.95
N ALA A 34 -23.06 -44.75 22.72
CA ALA A 34 -23.77 -43.74 23.51
C ALA A 34 -22.91 -43.18 24.66
N ALA A 35 -22.09 -44.03 25.28
CA ALA A 35 -21.17 -43.60 26.34
C ALA A 35 -20.03 -42.71 25.80
N VAL A 36 -19.54 -43.00 24.58
CA VAL A 36 -18.54 -42.16 23.90
C VAL A 36 -19.16 -40.84 23.50
N GLU A 37 -20.35 -40.84 22.91
CA GLU A 37 -21.11 -39.63 22.55
C GLU A 37 -21.30 -38.71 23.77
N ASP A 38 -21.77 -39.25 24.90
CA ASP A 38 -21.91 -38.52 26.16
C ASP A 38 -20.54 -38.00 26.69
N ALA A 39 -19.47 -38.78 26.56
CA ALA A 39 -18.14 -38.42 27.03
C ALA A 39 -17.47 -37.32 26.19
N VAL A 40 -17.84 -37.19 24.90
CA VAL A 40 -17.25 -36.19 24.00
C VAL A 40 -18.12 -34.96 23.78
N ALA A 41 -19.36 -34.94 24.27
CA ALA A 41 -20.29 -33.82 24.11
C ALA A 41 -19.72 -32.49 24.63
N LEU A 42 -19.07 -32.50 25.80
CA LEU A 42 -18.46 -31.31 26.42
C LEU A 42 -16.93 -31.29 26.33
N LYS A 43 -16.34 -32.19 25.54
CA LYS A 43 -14.89 -32.39 25.54
C LYS A 43 -14.12 -31.14 25.12
N VAL A 44 -14.63 -30.37 24.16
CA VAL A 44 -14.01 -29.09 23.76
C VAL A 44 -13.94 -28.14 24.93
N LYS A 45 -15.03 -27.97 25.69
CA LYS A 45 -15.02 -27.15 26.90
C LYS A 45 -14.08 -27.71 27.96
N ASP A 46 -14.13 -29.01 28.24
CA ASP A 46 -13.35 -29.64 29.30
C ASP A 46 -11.83 -29.62 29.00
N ASP A 47 -11.46 -29.68 27.72
CA ASP A 47 -10.07 -29.55 27.26
C ASP A 47 -9.56 -28.10 27.36
N ILE A 48 -10.45 -27.10 27.38
CA ILE A 48 -10.10 -25.68 27.49
C ILE A 48 -10.15 -25.20 28.95
N CYS A 49 -11.24 -25.49 29.66
CA CYS A 49 -11.63 -24.83 30.89
C CYS A 49 -11.42 -25.73 32.12
N GLU A 50 -10.62 -25.28 33.09
CA GLU A 50 -10.47 -25.99 34.38
C GLU A 50 -11.72 -25.90 35.27
N ASN A 51 -12.61 -24.93 34.98
CA ASN A 51 -13.79 -24.67 35.79
C ASN A 51 -15.02 -24.32 34.94
N GLN A 52 -16.20 -24.40 35.57
CA GLN A 52 -17.49 -24.25 34.87
C GLN A 52 -17.70 -22.91 34.16
N LEU A 53 -17.06 -21.84 34.62
CA LEU A 53 -17.18 -20.48 34.06
C LEU A 53 -16.00 -20.12 33.16
N CYS A 54 -15.12 -21.07 32.83
CA CYS A 54 -13.89 -20.87 32.08
C CYS A 54 -13.02 -19.70 32.57
N SER A 55 -13.07 -19.38 33.87
CA SER A 55 -12.23 -18.30 34.44
C SER A 55 -10.79 -18.75 34.70
N LYS A 56 -10.50 -20.03 34.43
CA LYS A 56 -9.20 -20.68 34.46
C LYS A 56 -9.18 -21.69 33.32
N VAL A 57 -8.07 -21.75 32.61
CA VAL A 57 -7.88 -22.61 31.44
C VAL A 57 -6.77 -23.62 31.68
N ASN A 58 -6.86 -24.77 31.01
CA ASN A 58 -5.82 -25.79 31.09
C ASN A 58 -4.52 -25.26 30.48
N GLU A 59 -3.39 -25.46 31.16
CA GLU A 59 -2.07 -24.95 30.72
C GLU A 59 -1.69 -25.49 29.33
N ASP A 60 -1.96 -26.76 29.06
CA ASP A 60 -1.64 -27.41 27.77
C ASP A 60 -2.47 -26.85 26.58
N TRP A 61 -3.64 -26.26 26.86
CA TRP A 61 -4.42 -25.56 25.84
C TRP A 61 -3.97 -24.10 25.70
N ALA A 62 -3.71 -23.44 26.83
CA ALA A 62 -3.28 -22.04 26.88
C ALA A 62 -1.94 -21.82 26.18
N GLU A 63 -1.04 -22.80 26.22
CA GLU A 63 0.21 -22.77 25.48
C GLU A 63 0.49 -24.14 24.86
N SER A 64 0.57 -24.18 23.53
CA SER A 64 0.86 -25.42 22.78
C SER A 64 1.97 -25.18 21.77
N THR A 65 2.88 -26.15 21.62
CA THR A 65 4.01 -26.05 20.67
C THR A 65 4.02 -27.25 19.73
N SER A 66 4.21 -27.00 18.44
CA SER A 66 4.26 -28.02 17.40
C SER A 66 5.33 -27.69 16.36
N GLU A 67 5.96 -28.72 15.78
CA GLU A 67 6.93 -28.52 14.69
C GLU A 67 6.23 -28.33 13.35
N ARG A 68 6.75 -27.41 12.54
CA ARG A 68 6.35 -27.19 11.15
C ARG A 68 7.57 -27.15 10.24
N ASP A 69 7.47 -27.81 9.10
CA ASP A 69 8.52 -27.85 8.08
C ASP A 69 8.20 -26.86 6.96
N PHE A 70 9.15 -25.99 6.65
CA PHE A 70 9.03 -24.99 5.60
C PHE A 70 10.01 -25.26 4.46
N TYR A 71 9.56 -25.03 3.23
CA TYR A 71 10.35 -25.14 2.02
C TYR A 71 10.20 -23.88 1.18
N ALA A 72 11.32 -23.42 0.62
CA ALA A 72 11.41 -22.22 -0.21
C ALA A 72 12.10 -22.55 -1.54
N TRP A 73 11.78 -21.84 -2.62
CA TRP A 73 12.42 -22.04 -3.93
C TRP A 73 13.37 -20.88 -4.24
N HIS A 74 14.68 -21.14 -4.11
CA HIS A 74 15.75 -20.18 -4.33
C HIS A 74 16.08 -20.02 -5.82
N ILE A 75 16.19 -18.77 -6.30
CA ILE A 75 16.57 -18.45 -7.69
C ILE A 75 18.10 -18.53 -7.85
N LEU A 76 18.56 -19.45 -8.71
CA LEU A 76 19.99 -19.73 -8.94
C LEU A 76 20.68 -18.78 -9.94
N ASN A 77 19.90 -18.14 -10.82
CA ASN A 77 20.41 -17.37 -11.94
C ASN A 77 19.92 -15.91 -11.92
N LEU A 78 19.95 -15.26 -10.74
CA LEU A 78 19.46 -13.90 -10.55
C LEU A 78 19.98 -12.92 -11.62
N ASP A 79 21.29 -12.88 -11.87
CA ASP A 79 21.89 -12.03 -12.91
C ASP A 79 21.28 -12.24 -14.31
N GLU A 80 20.89 -13.48 -14.66
CA GLU A 80 20.25 -13.77 -15.96
C GLU A 80 18.78 -13.32 -15.95
N VAL A 81 18.10 -13.47 -14.81
CA VAL A 81 16.69 -13.15 -14.61
C VAL A 81 16.45 -11.65 -14.64
N GLU A 82 17.30 -10.86 -13.99
CA GLU A 82 17.26 -9.39 -14.07
C GLU A 82 17.48 -8.88 -15.49
N ASN A 83 18.14 -9.67 -16.34
CA ASN A 83 18.30 -9.41 -17.77
C ASN A 83 17.20 -10.05 -18.65
N GLY A 84 16.10 -10.52 -18.06
CA GLY A 84 14.91 -11.01 -18.77
C GLY A 84 14.90 -12.51 -19.09
N SER A 85 15.78 -13.32 -18.49
CA SER A 85 15.72 -14.79 -18.63
C SER A 85 14.74 -15.43 -17.63
N ASP A 86 14.29 -16.65 -17.91
CA ASP A 86 13.45 -17.40 -16.97
C ASP A 86 14.23 -17.79 -15.70
N PRO A 87 13.59 -17.71 -14.51
CA PRO A 87 14.19 -18.13 -13.25
C PRO A 87 14.37 -19.65 -13.17
N LYS A 88 15.52 -20.06 -12.66
CA LYS A 88 15.87 -21.46 -12.34
C LYS A 88 15.85 -21.63 -10.83
N TYR A 89 14.97 -22.50 -10.35
CA TYR A 89 14.77 -22.68 -8.92
C TYR A 89 15.49 -23.90 -8.34
N GLU A 90 15.96 -23.77 -7.11
CA GLU A 90 16.42 -24.86 -6.23
C GLU A 90 15.59 -24.86 -4.94
N THR A 91 15.08 -26.02 -4.54
CA THR A 91 14.33 -26.15 -3.29
C THR A 91 15.26 -26.13 -2.08
N ILE A 92 15.00 -25.23 -1.14
CA ILE A 92 15.65 -25.11 0.17
C ILE A 92 14.68 -25.62 1.23
N GLY A 93 15.07 -26.65 1.98
CA GLY A 93 14.29 -27.17 3.11
C GLY A 93 14.54 -28.66 3.39
N PRO A 94 13.91 -29.22 4.44
CA PRO A 94 13.03 -28.52 5.37
C PRO A 94 13.82 -27.59 6.30
N VAL A 95 13.28 -26.38 6.49
CA VAL A 95 13.59 -25.50 7.61
C VAL A 95 12.50 -25.72 8.65
N THR A 96 12.85 -26.29 9.79
CA THR A 96 11.89 -26.69 10.82
C THR A 96 11.80 -25.61 11.91
N TYR A 97 10.58 -25.18 12.23
CA TYR A 97 10.31 -24.26 13.35
C TYR A 97 9.47 -24.93 14.42
N ASP A 98 9.82 -24.68 15.68
CA ASP A 98 8.94 -24.86 16.83
C ASP A 98 7.95 -23.68 16.83
N VAL A 99 6.68 -23.96 16.56
CA VAL A 99 5.61 -22.95 16.50
C VAL A 99 4.79 -23.05 17.77
N THR A 100 4.84 -21.99 18.58
CA THR A 100 4.12 -21.90 19.85
C THR A 100 2.87 -21.02 19.68
N LEU A 101 1.72 -21.56 20.02
CA LEU A 101 0.45 -20.84 20.10
C LEU A 101 0.14 -20.52 21.55
N LYS A 102 0.01 -19.23 21.87
CA LYS A 102 -0.47 -18.74 23.16
C LYS A 102 -1.92 -18.30 23.01
N LYS A 103 -2.79 -18.85 23.86
CA LYS A 103 -4.23 -18.63 23.84
C LYS A 103 -4.72 -18.08 25.18
N GLU A 104 -5.51 -17.02 25.12
CA GLU A 104 -6.13 -16.41 26.29
C GLU A 104 -7.63 -16.26 26.06
N VAL A 105 -8.45 -16.79 26.97
CA VAL A 105 -9.91 -16.63 26.89
C VAL A 105 -10.27 -15.16 27.09
N ASP A 106 -10.97 -14.59 26.10
CA ASP A 106 -11.46 -13.22 26.12
C ASP A 106 -12.89 -13.16 26.66
N ASN A 107 -13.76 -14.04 26.15
CA ASN A 107 -15.16 -14.10 26.56
C ASN A 107 -15.73 -15.52 26.48
N TYR A 108 -16.73 -15.83 27.31
CA TYR A 108 -17.45 -17.09 27.29
C TYR A 108 -18.95 -16.88 27.48
N ASP A 109 -19.70 -17.06 26.40
CA ASP A 109 -21.16 -16.98 26.36
C ASP A 109 -21.78 -18.36 26.58
N VAL A 110 -21.97 -18.69 27.87
CA VAL A 110 -22.59 -19.94 28.33
C VAL A 110 -23.98 -20.19 27.70
N LYS A 111 -24.72 -19.12 27.39
CA LYS A 111 -26.11 -19.25 26.92
C LYS A 111 -26.15 -19.78 25.49
N ASN A 112 -25.21 -19.33 24.67
CA ASN A 112 -25.09 -19.72 23.27
C ASN A 112 -23.99 -20.77 23.05
N GLY A 113 -23.32 -21.25 24.12
CA GLY A 113 -22.23 -22.22 24.03
C GLY A 113 -21.05 -21.73 23.19
N LEU A 114 -20.72 -20.44 23.25
CA LEU A 114 -19.64 -19.83 22.47
C LEU A 114 -18.49 -19.40 23.36
N LEU A 115 -17.27 -19.74 22.97
CA LEU A 115 -16.04 -19.32 23.65
C LEU A 115 -15.17 -18.53 22.69
N THR A 116 -14.78 -17.33 23.07
CA THR A 116 -13.89 -16.45 22.32
C THR A 116 -12.53 -16.37 23.01
N TYR A 117 -11.45 -16.56 22.25
CA TYR A 117 -10.09 -16.45 22.75
C TYR A 117 -9.18 -15.66 21.80
N LYS A 118 -8.18 -14.99 22.37
CA LYS A 118 -7.07 -14.37 21.64
C LYS A 118 -6.02 -15.41 21.36
N GLN A 119 -5.46 -15.41 20.16
CA GLN A 119 -4.36 -16.30 19.78
C GLN A 119 -3.16 -15.50 19.26
N THR A 120 -2.01 -15.67 19.91
CA THR A 120 -0.72 -15.15 19.44
C THR A 120 0.18 -16.32 19.05
N THR A 121 0.89 -16.17 17.93
CA THR A 121 1.81 -17.19 17.42
C THR A 121 3.24 -16.70 17.58
N SER A 122 4.13 -17.58 18.02
CA SER A 122 5.57 -17.34 18.01
C SER A 122 6.34 -18.46 17.34
N TYR A 123 7.41 -18.10 16.65
CA TYR A 123 8.26 -19.02 15.88
C TYR A 123 9.67 -19.08 16.45
N ALA A 124 10.17 -20.29 16.71
CA ALA A 124 11.57 -20.51 17.08
C ALA A 124 12.20 -21.54 16.14
N CYS A 125 13.44 -21.28 15.70
CA CYS A 125 14.17 -22.23 14.86
C CYS A 125 14.42 -23.53 15.64
N SER A 126 13.86 -24.66 15.16
CA SER A 126 13.99 -25.95 15.86
C SER A 126 15.45 -26.38 15.88
N LYS A 127 15.87 -26.99 17.00
CA LYS A 127 17.21 -27.58 17.11
C LYS A 127 17.39 -28.78 16.18
N GLU A 128 16.30 -29.37 15.72
CA GLU A 128 16.27 -30.53 14.83
C GLU A 128 16.19 -30.13 13.35
N THR A 129 16.14 -28.82 13.05
CA THR A 129 16.10 -28.32 11.67
C THR A 129 17.27 -28.85 10.84
N LYS A 130 16.98 -29.31 9.61
CA LYS A 130 18.01 -29.81 8.69
C LYS A 130 18.74 -28.69 7.97
N VAL A 131 18.02 -27.59 7.72
CA VAL A 131 18.53 -26.39 7.08
C VAL A 131 18.44 -25.24 8.09
N PRO A 132 19.54 -24.51 8.37
CA PRO A 132 19.50 -23.39 9.31
C PRO A 132 18.48 -22.34 8.88
N CYS A 133 17.71 -21.79 9.83
CA CYS A 133 16.74 -20.73 9.55
C CYS A 133 17.38 -19.41 9.09
N SER A 134 18.69 -19.26 9.29
CA SER A 134 19.51 -18.16 8.76
C SER A 134 20.04 -18.41 7.34
N THR A 135 19.55 -19.44 6.64
CA THR A 135 19.96 -19.71 5.25
C THR A 135 19.40 -18.63 4.35
N GLU A 136 20.25 -18.02 3.53
CA GLU A 136 19.85 -16.99 2.57
C GLU A 136 19.09 -17.63 1.39
N VAL A 137 17.96 -17.02 1.04
CA VAL A 137 17.14 -17.38 -0.11
C VAL A 137 16.91 -16.15 -0.99
N THR A 138 16.98 -16.34 -2.30
CA THR A 138 16.74 -15.30 -3.30
C THR A 138 15.39 -15.59 -3.93
N GLN A 139 14.44 -14.67 -3.81
CA GLN A 139 13.07 -14.82 -4.29
C GLN A 139 12.48 -13.50 -4.81
N LEU A 140 11.29 -13.58 -5.41
CA LEU A 140 10.52 -12.41 -5.80
C LEU A 140 10.24 -11.53 -4.57
N ASN A 141 10.49 -10.23 -4.70
CA ASN A 141 10.00 -9.25 -3.74
C ASN A 141 8.47 -9.11 -3.93
N ILE A 142 7.70 -9.72 -3.03
CA ILE A 142 6.25 -9.70 -3.13
C ILE A 142 5.64 -8.31 -2.93
N ALA A 143 6.38 -7.37 -2.33
CA ALA A 143 5.92 -6.01 -2.11
C ALA A 143 6.12 -5.11 -3.34
N PHE A 144 7.10 -5.43 -4.19
CA PHE A 144 7.53 -4.56 -5.29
C PHE A 144 6.44 -4.28 -6.33
N ASN A 145 5.80 -5.31 -6.88
CA ASN A 145 4.75 -5.10 -7.88
C ASN A 145 3.51 -4.38 -7.31
N PRO A 146 3.00 -4.70 -6.09
CA PRO A 146 2.00 -3.88 -5.43
C PRO A 146 2.38 -2.41 -5.29
N GLN A 147 3.64 -2.13 -4.96
CA GLN A 147 4.16 -0.75 -4.86
C GLN A 147 4.19 -0.06 -6.22
N VAL A 148 4.62 -0.73 -7.29
CA VAL A 148 4.59 -0.17 -8.66
C VAL A 148 3.17 0.20 -9.07
N VAL A 149 2.20 -0.70 -8.86
CA VAL A 149 0.80 -0.43 -9.19
C VAL A 149 0.26 0.71 -8.33
N GLY A 150 0.51 0.68 -7.01
CA GLY A 150 0.02 1.70 -6.07
C GLY A 150 0.64 3.09 -6.29
N ALA A 151 1.91 3.17 -6.72
CA ALA A 151 2.63 4.42 -6.91
C ALA A 151 2.34 5.09 -8.27
N THR A 152 1.66 4.41 -9.20
CA THR A 152 1.48 4.92 -10.57
C THR A 152 0.75 6.26 -10.62
N GLY A 153 -0.34 6.43 -9.87
CA GLY A 153 -1.08 7.71 -9.82
C GLY A 153 -0.23 8.83 -9.19
N THR A 154 0.48 8.52 -8.10
CA THR A 154 1.40 9.45 -7.42
C THR A 154 2.51 9.90 -8.36
N ALA A 155 3.11 8.99 -9.14
CA ALA A 155 4.16 9.33 -10.08
C ALA A 155 3.69 10.33 -11.14
N ILE A 156 2.50 10.13 -11.71
CA ILE A 156 1.91 11.08 -12.68
C ILE A 156 1.66 12.42 -12.01
N ASN A 157 1.09 12.42 -10.79
CA ASN A 157 0.87 13.65 -10.05
C ASN A 157 2.18 14.41 -9.80
N THR A 158 3.24 13.71 -9.40
CA THR A 158 4.58 14.30 -9.21
C THR A 158 5.10 14.90 -10.52
N VAL A 159 4.97 14.21 -11.65
CA VAL A 159 5.37 14.76 -12.96
C VAL A 159 4.58 16.03 -13.30
N MET A 160 3.27 16.07 -13.02
CA MET A 160 2.45 17.26 -13.26
C MET A 160 2.85 18.43 -12.36
N GLU A 161 3.12 18.19 -11.07
CA GLU A 161 3.59 19.22 -10.13
C GLU A 161 5.01 19.70 -10.48
N THR A 162 5.91 18.80 -10.89
CA THR A 162 7.24 19.15 -11.40
C THR A 162 7.16 19.98 -12.68
N THR A 163 6.24 19.65 -13.60
CA THR A 163 6.01 20.46 -14.82
C THR A 163 5.53 21.86 -14.46
N LYS A 164 4.67 21.96 -13.45
CA LYS A 164 4.15 23.22 -12.91
C LYS A 164 5.24 24.08 -12.28
N THR A 165 6.12 23.50 -11.47
CA THR A 165 7.26 24.23 -10.89
C THR A 165 8.34 24.54 -11.92
N GLY A 166 8.56 23.68 -12.92
CA GLY A 166 9.44 23.95 -14.06
C GLY A 166 8.99 25.18 -14.85
N PHE A 167 7.70 25.26 -15.20
CA PHE A 167 7.13 26.46 -15.82
C PHE A 167 7.33 27.71 -14.95
N ALA A 168 6.98 27.64 -13.66
CA ALA A 168 7.11 28.78 -12.77
C ALA A 168 8.58 29.22 -12.61
N SER A 169 9.52 28.28 -12.55
CA SER A 169 10.96 28.56 -12.48
C SER A 169 11.45 29.26 -13.74
N GLY A 170 11.07 28.76 -14.93
CA GLY A 170 11.40 29.41 -16.20
C GLY A 170 10.84 30.84 -16.32
N VAL A 171 9.61 31.07 -15.86
CA VAL A 171 9.04 32.43 -15.80
C VAL A 171 9.81 33.32 -14.82
N ILE A 172 10.23 32.79 -13.66
CA ILE A 172 11.04 33.54 -12.68
C ILE A 172 12.41 33.90 -13.27
N ASP A 173 13.04 32.99 -14.02
CA ASP A 173 14.30 33.27 -14.72
C ASP A 173 14.15 34.45 -15.69
N ILE A 174 13.11 34.44 -16.52
CA ILE A 174 12.78 35.56 -17.42
C ILE A 174 12.59 36.86 -16.65
N HIS A 175 12.00 36.81 -15.45
CA HIS A 175 11.82 38.00 -14.63
C HIS A 175 13.15 38.63 -14.19
N PHE A 176 14.06 37.81 -13.67
CA PHE A 176 15.39 38.27 -13.30
C PHE A 176 16.22 38.69 -14.50
N LYS A 177 16.15 37.95 -15.61
CA LYS A 177 16.93 38.17 -16.82
C LYS A 177 16.51 39.43 -17.58
N GLN A 178 15.20 39.67 -17.76
CA GLN A 178 14.69 40.70 -18.67
C GLN A 178 13.69 41.66 -18.02
N VAL A 179 12.71 41.17 -17.26
CA VAL A 179 11.62 42.02 -16.72
C VAL A 179 12.15 43.07 -15.74
N SER A 180 13.19 42.73 -14.97
CA SER A 180 13.89 43.67 -14.08
C SER A 180 14.36 44.93 -14.81
N ALA A 181 14.94 44.78 -16.00
CA ALA A 181 15.39 45.89 -16.82
C ALA A 181 14.21 46.70 -17.36
N ALA A 182 13.14 46.03 -17.78
CA ALA A 182 11.94 46.68 -18.31
C ALA A 182 11.26 47.60 -17.29
N TYR A 183 11.22 47.20 -16.01
CA TYR A 183 10.75 48.08 -14.93
C TYR A 183 11.57 49.38 -14.83
N GLU A 184 12.88 49.28 -14.99
CA GLU A 184 13.77 50.44 -14.98
C GLU A 184 13.58 51.31 -16.23
N VAL A 185 13.43 50.71 -17.42
CA VAL A 185 13.14 51.47 -18.66
C VAL A 185 11.83 52.24 -18.55
N ALA A 186 10.76 51.60 -18.09
CA ALA A 186 9.47 52.25 -17.86
C ALA A 186 9.59 53.41 -16.86
N SER A 187 10.33 53.20 -15.76
CA SER A 187 10.61 54.22 -14.75
C SER A 187 11.45 55.38 -15.31
N TYR A 188 12.43 55.09 -16.16
CA TYR A 188 13.26 56.07 -16.86
C TYR A 188 12.42 56.91 -17.83
N ASN A 189 11.58 56.27 -18.63
CA ASN A 189 10.65 56.94 -19.54
C ASN A 189 9.71 57.86 -18.75
N GLN A 190 9.14 57.36 -17.67
CA GLN A 190 8.24 58.13 -16.81
C GLN A 190 8.94 59.34 -16.22
N HIS A 191 10.15 59.17 -15.69
CA HIS A 191 10.93 60.25 -15.09
C HIS A 191 11.23 61.36 -16.11
N ASN A 192 11.69 61.00 -17.30
CA ASN A 192 12.06 61.97 -18.34
C ASN A 192 10.83 62.71 -18.88
N VAL A 193 9.75 61.99 -19.19
CA VAL A 193 8.50 62.61 -19.65
C VAL A 193 7.94 63.56 -18.58
N GLN A 194 7.96 63.19 -17.29
CA GLN A 194 7.50 64.07 -16.22
C GLN A 194 8.36 65.34 -16.07
N ASN A 195 9.68 65.21 -16.18
CA ASN A 195 10.59 66.36 -16.14
C ASN A 195 10.36 67.31 -17.32
N LEU A 196 10.19 66.76 -18.54
CA LEU A 196 9.91 67.54 -19.74
C LEU A 196 8.54 68.24 -19.65
N LYS A 197 7.54 67.56 -19.10
CA LYS A 197 6.20 68.13 -18.86
C LYS A 197 6.22 69.31 -17.90
N ALA A 198 7.17 69.36 -16.95
CA ALA A 198 7.32 70.49 -16.05
C ALA A 198 7.86 71.76 -16.73
N VAL A 199 8.46 71.63 -17.91
CA VAL A 199 9.02 72.74 -18.72
C VAL A 199 8.33 72.88 -20.09
N GLU A 200 7.17 72.24 -20.22
CA GLU A 200 6.30 72.28 -21.38
C GLU A 200 5.35 73.48 -21.32
N GLY A 201 5.22 74.19 -22.44
CA GLY A 201 4.19 75.22 -22.55
C GLY A 201 4.35 76.15 -23.72
N ASN A 202 3.46 77.14 -23.75
CA ASN A 202 3.44 78.21 -24.74
C ASN A 202 3.92 79.52 -24.09
N TYR A 203 5.22 79.61 -23.81
CA TYR A 203 5.83 80.83 -23.27
C TYR A 203 7.28 81.00 -23.71
N PRO A 204 7.79 82.24 -23.81
CA PRO A 204 9.18 82.50 -24.17
C PRO A 204 10.16 81.83 -23.20
N GLY A 205 10.99 80.92 -23.71
CA GLY A 205 11.98 80.16 -22.92
C GLY A 205 11.51 78.79 -22.42
N ALA A 206 10.33 78.31 -22.84
CA ALA A 206 9.96 76.90 -22.68
C ALA A 206 10.97 75.99 -23.42
N ILE A 207 11.33 74.87 -22.80
CA ILE A 207 12.22 73.87 -23.43
C ILE A 207 11.40 73.04 -24.41
N VAL A 208 10.23 72.56 -23.98
CA VAL A 208 9.24 71.90 -24.84
C VAL A 208 8.19 72.94 -25.24
N ASN A 209 8.32 73.46 -26.47
CA ASN A 209 7.44 74.53 -26.93
C ASN A 209 6.25 74.00 -27.73
N THR A 210 5.08 74.06 -27.10
CA THR A 210 3.79 73.63 -27.66
C THR A 210 3.33 74.45 -28.88
N ASP A 211 3.87 75.67 -29.12
CA ASP A 211 3.59 76.43 -30.35
C ASP A 211 4.10 75.71 -31.62
N PHE A 212 5.10 74.83 -31.47
CA PHE A 212 5.64 74.02 -32.56
C PHE A 212 4.97 72.64 -32.65
N GLY A 213 3.87 72.42 -31.93
CA GLY A 213 3.17 71.13 -31.90
C GLY A 213 3.86 70.04 -31.08
N ASN A 214 4.95 70.38 -30.37
CA ASN A 214 5.67 69.42 -29.53
C ASN A 214 4.94 69.17 -28.20
N SER A 215 4.97 67.91 -27.76
CA SER A 215 4.65 67.50 -26.39
C SER A 215 5.92 67.05 -25.66
N ALA A 216 5.82 66.81 -24.35
CA ALA A 216 6.92 66.22 -23.59
C ALA A 216 7.36 64.87 -24.19
N GLU A 217 6.38 64.04 -24.57
CA GLU A 217 6.59 62.74 -25.22
C GLU A 217 7.26 62.88 -26.60
N SER A 218 6.80 63.81 -27.45
CA SER A 218 7.39 64.00 -28.79
C SER A 218 8.83 64.52 -28.72
N TYR A 219 9.11 65.41 -27.75
CA TYR A 219 10.45 65.93 -27.52
C TYR A 219 11.40 64.85 -26.96
N TYR A 220 10.88 63.98 -26.10
CA TYR A 220 11.62 62.84 -25.57
C TYR A 220 12.04 61.88 -26.70
N LEU A 221 11.12 61.53 -27.60
CA LEU A 221 11.39 60.62 -28.71
C LEU A 221 12.29 61.23 -29.80
N ASP A 222 12.19 62.54 -30.08
CA ASP A 222 13.14 63.23 -30.99
C ASP A 222 14.55 63.23 -30.40
N GLY A 223 14.68 63.44 -29.09
CA GLY A 223 15.97 63.33 -28.38
C GLY A 223 16.51 61.90 -28.35
N MET A 224 15.64 60.89 -28.23
CA MET A 224 16.02 59.48 -28.34
C MET A 224 16.56 59.18 -29.74
N PHE A 225 15.89 59.64 -30.80
CA PHE A 225 16.36 59.48 -32.18
C PHE A 225 17.72 60.14 -32.40
N ASP A 226 17.94 61.37 -31.91
CA ASP A 226 19.22 62.07 -32.04
C ASP A 226 20.38 61.28 -31.41
N LEU A 227 20.12 60.50 -30.35
CA LEU A 227 21.12 59.63 -29.71
C LEU A 227 21.37 58.33 -30.48
N VAL A 228 20.34 57.76 -31.13
CA VAL A 228 20.48 56.51 -31.88
C VAL A 228 20.85 56.69 -33.35
N ASP A 229 20.65 57.88 -33.95
CA ASP A 229 21.03 58.18 -35.36
C ASP A 229 22.49 57.79 -35.66
N GLU A 230 23.38 58.13 -34.73
CA GLU A 230 24.80 57.78 -34.80
C GLU A 230 25.04 56.27 -34.61
N ALA A 231 24.31 55.63 -33.69
CA ALA A 231 24.45 54.21 -33.39
C ALA A 231 23.94 53.28 -34.51
N TYR A 232 23.05 53.76 -35.40
CA TYR A 232 22.64 52.98 -36.58
C TYR A 232 23.79 52.72 -37.56
N GLY A 233 24.78 53.61 -37.61
CA GLY A 233 26.02 53.38 -38.35
C GLY A 233 26.74 52.12 -37.90
N ASP A 234 26.91 52.01 -36.58
CA ASP A 234 27.62 50.92 -35.93
C ASP A 234 26.87 49.58 -35.98
N ALA A 235 25.53 49.61 -35.91
CA ALA A 235 24.69 48.42 -35.77
C ALA A 235 24.03 47.93 -37.08
N PHE A 236 23.76 48.83 -38.04
CA PHE A 236 22.83 48.56 -39.15
C PHE A 236 23.37 48.86 -40.54
N LEU A 237 24.30 49.81 -40.65
CA LEU A 237 24.90 50.18 -41.91
C LEU A 237 26.16 49.33 -42.13
N ASN A 238 26.49 49.02 -43.39
CA ASN A 238 27.76 48.33 -43.71
C ASN A 238 29.00 49.25 -43.50
N ASP A 239 28.85 50.33 -42.73
CA ASP A 239 29.82 51.39 -42.49
C ASP A 239 29.53 52.10 -41.15
N ASP A 240 30.37 51.80 -40.14
CA ASP A 240 30.38 52.35 -38.78
C ASP A 240 30.71 53.86 -38.72
N THR A 241 30.92 54.50 -39.86
CA THR A 241 31.23 55.94 -39.96
C THR A 241 30.09 56.79 -40.52
N THR A 242 28.96 56.18 -40.87
CA THR A 242 27.79 56.85 -41.48
C THR A 242 26.56 56.81 -40.56
N THR A 243 25.72 57.85 -40.56
CA THR A 243 24.47 57.85 -39.75
C THR A 243 23.25 57.45 -40.59
N TYR A 244 22.14 57.06 -39.94
CA TYR A 244 20.91 56.67 -40.65
C TYR A 244 20.42 57.76 -41.62
N LEU A 245 20.48 59.03 -41.21
CA LEU A 245 20.14 60.16 -42.08
C LEU A 245 21.11 60.35 -43.27
N GLN A 246 22.40 59.99 -43.11
CA GLN A 246 23.40 60.14 -44.17
C GLN A 246 23.25 59.11 -45.30
N GLU A 247 22.73 57.93 -44.98
CA GLU A 247 22.41 56.88 -45.95
C GLU A 247 21.01 57.04 -46.60
N GLY A 248 20.34 58.17 -46.35
CA GLY A 248 19.08 58.54 -47.00
C GLY A 248 17.81 58.16 -46.24
N GLY A 249 17.93 57.80 -44.96
CA GLY A 249 16.81 57.69 -44.04
C GLY A 249 16.11 59.04 -43.79
N VAL A 250 14.93 59.00 -43.18
CA VAL A 250 14.13 60.20 -42.85
C VAL A 250 14.06 60.41 -41.35
N ARG A 251 13.96 61.68 -40.90
CA ARG A 251 13.70 61.94 -39.48
C ARG A 251 12.32 61.43 -39.09
N PRO A 252 12.15 60.83 -37.90
CA PRO A 252 10.83 60.51 -37.39
C PRO A 252 10.07 61.81 -37.12
N GLU A 253 8.78 61.84 -37.48
CA GLU A 253 7.91 62.99 -37.24
C GLU A 253 7.03 62.72 -36.02
N TRP A 254 7.43 63.15 -34.83
CA TRP A 254 6.65 62.89 -33.59
C TRP A 254 5.62 63.97 -33.24
N ASN A 255 5.64 65.12 -33.91
CA ASN A 255 4.78 66.27 -33.63
C ASN A 255 3.67 66.43 -34.68
N SER A 256 2.97 65.34 -35.00
CA SER A 256 1.88 65.30 -35.97
C SER A 256 0.50 65.31 -35.30
N SER A 257 -0.52 65.85 -35.99
CA SER A 257 -1.91 65.79 -35.55
C SER A 257 -2.54 64.39 -35.67
N ASP A 258 -1.92 63.51 -36.44
CA ASP A 258 -2.41 62.17 -36.76
C ASP A 258 -1.81 61.12 -35.81
N LEU A 259 -1.17 61.54 -34.71
CA LEU A 259 -0.45 60.69 -33.77
C LEU A 259 -0.97 60.88 -32.34
N ASP A 260 -1.33 59.78 -31.66
CA ASP A 260 -1.71 59.81 -30.24
C ASP A 260 -0.57 59.28 -29.34
N LEU A 261 0.38 60.16 -29.01
CA LEU A 261 1.45 59.80 -28.07
C LEU A 261 0.95 59.54 -26.65
N ASN A 262 -0.26 60.00 -26.28
CA ASN A 262 -0.84 59.64 -24.99
C ASN A 262 -1.25 58.17 -24.98
N TYR A 263 -1.77 57.66 -26.10
CA TYR A 263 -2.02 56.24 -26.27
C TYR A 263 -0.72 55.43 -26.12
N ALA A 264 0.29 55.70 -26.96
CA ALA A 264 1.56 54.96 -26.92
C ALA A 264 2.20 54.90 -25.51
N PHE A 265 2.20 56.03 -24.78
CA PHE A 265 2.83 56.10 -23.46
C PHE A 265 1.95 55.64 -22.30
N ARG A 266 0.61 55.60 -22.42
CA ARG A 266 -0.27 55.39 -21.25
C ARG A 266 -1.44 54.45 -21.45
N GLU A 267 -1.85 54.19 -22.67
CA GLU A 267 -3.10 53.50 -22.97
C GLU A 267 -2.94 52.40 -24.02
N ALA A 268 -1.72 52.15 -24.53
CA ALA A 268 -1.45 51.08 -25.49
C ALA A 268 -1.81 49.72 -24.89
N LEU A 269 -2.57 48.93 -25.64
CA LEU A 269 -3.07 47.63 -25.21
C LEU A 269 -2.66 46.53 -26.19
N GLY A 270 -2.22 45.41 -25.64
CA GLY A 270 -2.02 44.18 -26.40
C GLY A 270 -3.34 43.55 -26.84
N PRO A 271 -3.30 42.52 -27.70
CA PRO A 271 -4.49 41.88 -28.26
C PRO A 271 -5.47 41.33 -27.21
N SER A 272 -4.99 40.94 -26.02
CA SER A 272 -5.82 40.43 -24.93
C SER A 272 -6.07 41.46 -23.82
N GLY A 273 -5.70 42.73 -24.05
CA GLY A 273 -5.87 43.82 -23.10
C GLY A 273 -4.71 44.01 -22.12
N GLU A 274 -3.54 43.44 -22.42
CA GLU A 274 -2.29 43.69 -21.71
C GLU A 274 -1.92 45.19 -21.78
N ASP A 275 -1.54 45.82 -20.67
CA ASP A 275 -1.03 47.20 -20.70
C ASP A 275 0.40 47.23 -21.24
N ILE A 276 0.54 47.42 -22.55
CA ILE A 276 1.82 47.52 -23.27
C ILE A 276 2.27 48.99 -23.43
N SER A 277 1.71 49.91 -22.65
CA SER A 277 2.13 51.31 -22.71
C SER A 277 3.61 51.48 -22.36
N LEU A 278 4.29 52.45 -22.98
CA LEU A 278 5.74 52.66 -22.80
C LEU A 278 6.15 53.09 -21.38
N LEU A 279 5.18 53.38 -20.52
CA LEU A 279 5.38 53.67 -19.09
C LEU A 279 5.01 52.51 -18.17
N ASN A 280 4.45 51.44 -18.73
CA ASN A 280 4.35 50.13 -18.08
C ASN A 280 5.58 49.30 -18.49
N TYR A 281 6.08 48.42 -17.60
CA TYR A 281 7.24 47.58 -17.92
C TYR A 281 6.96 46.66 -19.13
N MET A 282 5.72 46.24 -19.34
CA MET A 282 5.34 45.36 -20.44
C MET A 282 5.61 46.01 -21.79
N GLY A 283 5.43 47.33 -21.91
CA GLY A 283 5.62 48.06 -23.17
C GLY A 283 7.04 47.92 -23.71
N PRO A 284 8.08 48.42 -23.00
CA PRO A 284 9.46 48.25 -23.43
C PRO A 284 9.88 46.79 -23.59
N LEU A 285 9.34 45.88 -22.77
CA LEU A 285 9.66 44.45 -22.85
C LEU A 285 9.12 43.82 -24.14
N VAL A 286 7.81 43.95 -24.40
CA VAL A 286 7.16 43.44 -25.61
C VAL A 286 7.80 44.09 -26.83
N TYR A 287 7.96 45.42 -26.82
CA TYR A 287 8.58 46.14 -27.92
C TYR A 287 9.99 45.61 -28.22
N ALA A 288 10.83 45.36 -27.21
CA ALA A 288 12.16 44.78 -27.46
C ALA A 288 12.10 43.31 -27.94
N SER A 289 11.10 42.53 -27.49
CA SER A 289 10.99 41.10 -27.78
C SER A 289 10.45 40.73 -29.18
N MET A 290 9.67 41.62 -29.82
CA MET A 290 9.05 41.35 -31.14
C MET A 290 10.05 41.28 -32.31
N GLY A 291 11.35 41.51 -32.08
CA GLY A 291 12.39 41.38 -33.10
C GLY A 291 12.75 42.69 -33.82
N GLU A 292 13.66 42.62 -34.77
CA GLU A 292 14.21 43.80 -35.42
C GLU A 292 13.27 44.38 -36.49
N PRO A 293 13.11 45.73 -36.60
CA PRO A 293 12.35 46.34 -37.70
C PRO A 293 12.91 45.94 -39.08
N GLU A 294 12.03 45.68 -40.05
CA GLU A 294 12.46 45.24 -41.38
C GLU A 294 13.01 46.36 -42.28
N SER A 295 13.58 46.00 -43.42
CA SER A 295 13.90 46.99 -44.46
C SER A 295 12.64 47.45 -45.18
N LEU A 296 12.64 48.69 -45.70
CA LEU A 296 11.51 49.23 -46.47
C LEU A 296 11.08 48.31 -47.62
N ASN A 297 12.02 47.61 -48.27
CA ASN A 297 11.72 46.70 -49.37
C ASN A 297 11.00 45.44 -48.87
N ASP A 298 11.35 44.94 -47.69
CA ASP A 298 10.78 43.73 -47.12
C ASP A 298 9.35 44.01 -46.65
N ILE A 299 9.10 45.14 -45.99
CA ILE A 299 7.75 45.58 -45.61
C ILE A 299 6.85 45.71 -46.85
N GLN A 300 7.38 46.25 -47.96
CA GLN A 300 6.61 46.38 -49.20
C GLN A 300 6.39 45.04 -49.91
N ALA A 301 7.27 44.06 -49.71
CA ALA A 301 7.17 42.74 -50.30
C ALA A 301 6.20 41.83 -49.54
N ASP A 302 6.12 41.97 -48.21
CA ASP A 302 5.26 41.18 -47.33
C ASP A 302 4.70 41.99 -46.15
N PRO A 303 3.76 42.92 -46.43
CA PRO A 303 3.23 43.81 -45.39
C PRO A 303 2.38 43.08 -44.34
N GLU A 304 1.83 41.91 -44.66
CA GLU A 304 0.96 41.15 -43.74
C GLU A 304 1.76 40.51 -42.59
N ASN A 305 3.07 40.31 -42.76
CA ASN A 305 3.97 39.73 -41.75
C ASN A 305 5.01 40.76 -41.25
N SER A 306 4.73 42.06 -41.37
CA SER A 306 5.68 43.10 -40.97
C SER A 306 5.57 43.45 -39.48
N ILE A 307 6.65 43.20 -38.73
CA ILE A 307 6.87 43.61 -37.34
C ILE A 307 6.73 45.13 -37.19
N THR A 308 7.28 45.91 -38.13
CA THR A 308 7.15 47.38 -38.09
C THR A 308 5.69 47.82 -38.18
N LEU A 309 4.89 47.20 -39.05
CA LEU A 309 3.47 47.55 -39.16
C LEU A 309 2.67 47.06 -37.96
N GLU A 310 2.97 45.87 -37.44
CA GLU A 310 2.34 45.33 -36.23
C GLU A 310 2.60 46.22 -35.02
N ARG A 311 3.85 46.66 -34.79
CA ARG A 311 4.17 47.63 -33.73
C ARG A 311 3.50 48.98 -33.96
N ALA A 312 3.48 49.45 -35.20
CA ALA A 312 2.85 50.72 -35.53
C ALA A 312 1.35 50.71 -35.22
N GLU A 313 0.69 49.56 -35.39
CA GLU A 313 -0.69 49.33 -34.98
C GLU A 313 -0.84 49.28 -33.44
N LEU A 314 -0.03 48.46 -32.75
CA LEU A 314 -0.11 48.27 -31.30
C LEU A 314 0.15 49.54 -30.49
N TRP A 315 1.02 50.45 -30.97
CA TRP A 315 1.35 51.71 -30.30
C TRP A 315 0.80 52.96 -31.01
N ASP A 316 -0.06 52.79 -32.03
CA ASP A 316 -0.69 53.86 -32.81
C ASP A 316 0.30 54.93 -33.33
N PHE A 317 1.41 54.48 -33.92
CA PHE A 317 2.43 55.38 -34.50
C PHE A 317 2.57 55.30 -36.02
N GLU A 318 1.68 54.59 -36.72
CA GLU A 318 1.72 54.54 -38.19
C GLU A 318 1.57 55.93 -38.82
N HIS A 319 2.40 56.25 -39.81
CA HIS A 319 2.21 57.46 -40.61
C HIS A 319 1.22 57.18 -41.75
N PRO A 320 0.19 58.03 -41.96
CA PRO A 320 -0.95 57.70 -42.83
C PRO A 320 -0.62 57.54 -44.33
N THR A 321 0.55 58.03 -44.77
CA THR A 321 0.93 58.02 -46.20
C THR A 321 2.41 57.77 -46.48
N ASP A 322 3.26 57.63 -45.46
CA ASP A 322 4.72 57.56 -45.65
C ASP A 322 5.34 56.50 -44.76
N LEU A 323 5.60 55.34 -45.37
CA LEU A 323 6.17 54.19 -44.70
C LEU A 323 7.60 54.44 -44.20
N ASN A 324 8.38 55.35 -44.79
CA ASN A 324 9.70 55.68 -44.27
C ASN A 324 9.62 56.39 -42.92
N ILE A 325 8.57 57.21 -42.71
CA ILE A 325 8.33 57.86 -41.41
C ILE A 325 7.94 56.80 -40.38
N THR A 326 7.02 55.88 -40.70
CA THR A 326 6.67 54.75 -39.82
C THR A 326 7.91 53.94 -39.45
N LEU A 327 8.74 53.59 -40.44
CA LEU A 327 9.97 52.83 -40.22
C LEU A 327 10.96 53.60 -39.32
N SER A 328 11.17 54.90 -39.56
CA SER A 328 12.05 55.71 -38.69
C SER A 328 11.53 55.84 -37.25
N ARG A 329 10.20 55.88 -37.06
CA ARG A 329 9.55 55.89 -35.74
C ARG A 329 9.78 54.56 -35.01
N ASP A 330 9.58 53.44 -35.71
CA ASP A 330 9.79 52.11 -35.14
C ASP A 330 11.25 51.89 -34.73
N TRP A 331 12.18 52.21 -35.63
CA TRP A 331 13.61 52.16 -35.33
C TRP A 331 13.98 52.96 -34.09
N THR A 332 13.50 54.21 -33.99
CA THR A 332 13.75 55.07 -32.82
C THR A 332 13.38 54.35 -31.51
N LEU A 333 12.20 53.75 -31.49
CA LEU A 333 11.67 53.04 -30.33
C LEU A 333 12.42 51.74 -30.08
N TYR A 334 12.63 50.91 -31.10
CA TYR A 334 13.34 49.63 -30.99
C TYR A 334 14.79 49.81 -30.54
N ALA A 335 15.58 50.63 -31.23
CA ALA A 335 16.98 50.84 -30.89
C ALA A 335 17.15 51.61 -29.58
N GLY A 336 16.30 52.63 -29.34
CA GLY A 336 16.35 53.42 -28.12
C GLY A 336 15.97 52.61 -26.88
N MET A 337 14.82 51.92 -26.91
CA MET A 337 14.40 51.07 -25.79
C MET A 337 15.26 49.82 -25.65
N GLY A 338 15.68 49.21 -26.76
CA GLY A 338 16.62 48.07 -26.74
C GLY A 338 17.94 48.44 -26.09
N LYS A 339 18.48 49.64 -26.38
CA LYS A 339 19.68 50.14 -25.71
C LYS A 339 19.46 50.35 -24.22
N LEU A 340 18.34 50.95 -23.82
CA LEU A 340 18.02 51.13 -22.40
C LEU A 340 17.83 49.77 -21.68
N MET A 341 17.18 48.80 -22.33
CA MET A 341 17.03 47.44 -21.82
C MET A 341 18.40 46.80 -21.55
N GLN A 342 19.33 46.87 -22.52
CA GLN A 342 20.70 46.38 -22.37
C GLN A 342 21.46 47.11 -21.25
N ASP A 343 21.41 48.44 -21.22
CA ASP A 343 22.07 49.26 -20.20
C ASP A 343 21.56 48.95 -18.78
N TYR A 344 20.30 48.51 -18.66
CA TYR A 344 19.70 48.07 -17.40
C TYR A 344 19.78 46.57 -17.16
N GLY A 345 20.53 45.82 -17.97
CA GLY A 345 20.92 44.44 -17.72
C GLY A 345 20.07 43.38 -18.43
N ALA A 346 19.19 43.75 -19.36
CA ALA A 346 18.57 42.77 -20.25
C ALA A 346 19.63 42.14 -21.17
N LEU A 347 19.36 40.92 -21.65
CA LEU A 347 20.25 40.16 -22.56
C LEU A 347 21.63 39.80 -21.96
N ASP A 348 21.80 39.93 -20.65
CA ASP A 348 22.93 39.38 -19.91
C ASP A 348 22.67 37.89 -19.67
N ASP A 349 23.10 37.03 -20.61
CA ASP A 349 22.90 35.58 -20.50
C ASP A 349 23.62 34.97 -19.29
N ASP A 350 24.71 35.61 -18.85
CA ASP A 350 25.50 35.19 -17.69
C ASP A 350 25.06 35.89 -16.40
N TYR A 351 23.88 36.51 -16.32
CA TYR A 351 23.49 37.37 -15.18
C TYR A 351 23.55 36.68 -13.80
N LEU A 352 23.45 35.34 -13.76
CA LEU A 352 23.60 34.54 -12.56
C LEU A 352 25.04 34.41 -12.09
N THR A 353 26.02 34.55 -12.99
CA THR A 353 27.45 34.35 -12.73
C THR A 353 28.31 35.60 -12.99
N ASN A 354 27.74 36.64 -13.58
CA ASN A 354 28.43 37.85 -13.99
C ASN A 354 28.87 38.69 -12.79
N ASP A 355 30.18 38.72 -12.55
CA ASP A 355 30.82 39.44 -11.43
C ASP A 355 31.49 40.76 -11.88
N SER A 356 31.18 41.25 -13.09
CA SER A 356 31.69 42.54 -13.56
C SER A 356 31.17 43.69 -12.71
N GLU A 357 32.05 44.62 -12.33
CA GLU A 357 31.66 45.83 -11.57
C GLU A 357 30.68 46.73 -12.34
N ASP A 358 30.69 46.64 -13.68
CA ASP A 358 29.83 47.41 -14.57
C ASP A 358 28.51 46.68 -14.91
N ALA A 359 28.34 45.41 -14.49
CA ALA A 359 27.14 44.63 -14.78
C ALA A 359 26.01 44.90 -13.77
N VAL A 360 24.77 44.73 -14.23
CA VAL A 360 23.59 44.79 -13.36
C VAL A 360 23.46 43.46 -12.60
N ASN A 361 23.96 43.47 -11.37
CA ASN A 361 24.02 42.30 -10.52
C ASN A 361 22.66 41.91 -9.89
N LEU A 362 22.62 40.77 -9.19
CA LEU A 362 21.39 40.20 -8.64
C LEU A 362 20.77 41.05 -7.53
N SER A 363 21.57 41.78 -6.75
CA SER A 363 21.05 42.73 -5.76
C SER A 363 20.19 43.82 -6.40
N ILE A 364 20.65 44.40 -7.51
CA ILE A 364 19.91 45.42 -8.24
C ILE A 364 18.64 44.82 -8.84
N ARG A 365 18.74 43.62 -9.43
CA ARG A 365 17.59 42.93 -10.02
C ARG A 365 16.51 42.61 -8.98
N ALA A 366 16.89 42.05 -7.84
CA ALA A 366 15.98 41.78 -6.73
C ALA A 366 15.35 43.06 -6.16
N LYS A 367 16.11 44.16 -6.11
CA LYS A 367 15.57 45.45 -5.66
C LYS A 367 14.51 46.00 -6.61
N ARG A 368 14.74 45.92 -7.92
CA ARG A 368 13.79 46.38 -8.94
C ARG A 368 12.52 45.53 -8.98
N LEU A 369 12.66 44.21 -8.96
CA LEU A 369 11.54 43.28 -9.07
C LEU A 369 10.71 43.18 -7.80
N LEU A 370 11.37 43.09 -6.64
CA LEU A 370 10.74 42.65 -5.39
C LEU A 370 10.77 43.72 -4.29
N ASP A 371 11.38 44.88 -4.54
CA ASP A 371 11.78 45.86 -3.52
C ASP A 371 12.59 45.19 -2.38
N LEU A 372 13.46 44.25 -2.75
CA LEU A 372 14.20 43.42 -1.81
C LEU A 372 15.68 43.81 -1.76
N ASP A 373 16.13 44.25 -0.57
CA ASP A 373 17.54 44.45 -0.30
C ASP A 373 18.18 43.09 0.09
N ILE A 374 19.01 42.56 -0.80
CA ILE A 374 19.73 41.29 -0.64
C ILE A 374 21.13 41.42 -1.23
N ASP A 375 22.11 40.79 -0.58
CA ASP A 375 23.49 40.76 -1.08
C ASP A 375 23.59 39.92 -2.35
N ASN A 376 24.51 40.25 -3.25
CA ASN A 376 24.62 39.61 -4.55
C ASN A 376 24.94 38.12 -4.43
N ASP A 377 25.84 37.75 -3.53
CA ASP A 377 26.27 36.36 -3.35
C ASP A 377 25.18 35.54 -2.66
N VAL A 378 24.44 36.17 -1.73
CA VAL A 378 23.27 35.55 -1.09
C VAL A 378 22.15 35.34 -2.11
N ALA A 379 21.87 36.34 -2.96
CA ALA A 379 20.88 36.21 -4.02
C ALA A 379 21.25 35.10 -5.01
N ARG A 380 22.53 35.00 -5.39
CA ARG A 380 23.05 33.91 -6.22
C ARG A 380 22.82 32.56 -5.57
N THR A 381 23.18 32.43 -4.29
CA THR A 381 23.00 31.18 -3.53
C THR A 381 21.53 30.76 -3.51
N VAL A 382 20.60 31.68 -3.22
CA VAL A 382 19.16 31.39 -3.22
C VAL A 382 18.67 30.92 -4.60
N LEU A 383 19.21 31.47 -5.68
CA LEU A 383 18.77 31.15 -7.03
C LEU A 383 19.38 29.85 -7.57
N THR A 384 20.65 29.55 -7.27
CA THR A 384 21.43 28.52 -8.00
C THR A 384 22.04 27.44 -7.11
N LEU A 385 21.72 27.36 -5.82
CA LEU A 385 22.29 26.32 -4.95
C LEU A 385 21.91 24.91 -5.46
N GLY A 386 22.90 24.04 -5.65
CA GLY A 386 22.65 22.67 -6.14
C GLY A 386 22.26 22.61 -7.62
N ASP A 387 22.47 23.66 -8.40
CA ASP A 387 22.25 23.60 -9.84
C ASP A 387 23.19 22.57 -10.51
N GLU A 388 22.64 21.80 -11.45
CA GLU A 388 23.29 20.66 -12.12
C GLU A 388 23.75 19.54 -11.14
N THR A 389 23.08 19.37 -10.00
CA THR A 389 23.31 18.24 -9.08
C THR A 389 22.06 17.38 -8.89
N ASP A 390 22.17 16.25 -8.19
CA ASP A 390 21.01 15.40 -7.85
C ASP A 390 20.06 16.05 -6.82
N GLU A 391 20.51 17.13 -6.15
CA GLU A 391 19.76 17.85 -5.11
C GLU A 391 19.68 19.35 -5.47
N PRO A 392 18.85 19.75 -6.46
CA PRO A 392 18.65 21.16 -6.78
C PRO A 392 17.89 21.85 -5.66
N LEU A 393 18.50 22.85 -5.00
CA LEU A 393 17.90 23.58 -3.87
C LEU A 393 17.56 25.03 -4.22
N GLY A 394 18.19 25.60 -5.25
CA GLY A 394 17.98 26.98 -5.67
C GLY A 394 16.66 27.14 -6.42
N ILE A 395 16.07 28.34 -6.34
CA ILE A 395 14.82 28.69 -7.03
C ILE A 395 14.87 28.41 -8.55
N LEU A 396 16.04 28.59 -9.16
CA LEU A 396 16.32 28.37 -10.58
C LEU A 396 17.20 27.15 -10.83
N ALA A 397 17.54 26.40 -9.78
CA ALA A 397 18.37 25.22 -9.90
C ALA A 397 17.59 24.09 -10.58
N VAL A 398 18.23 23.42 -11.52
CA VAL A 398 17.71 22.24 -12.21
C VAL A 398 18.64 21.07 -11.95
N SER A 399 18.09 19.87 -11.75
CA SER A 399 18.91 18.67 -11.58
C SER A 399 19.73 18.34 -12.83
N GLU A 400 20.80 17.55 -12.67
CA GLU A 400 21.60 17.06 -13.82
C GLU A 400 20.73 16.35 -14.89
N SER A 401 19.68 15.64 -14.45
CA SER A 401 18.72 14.97 -15.32
C SER A 401 17.74 15.90 -16.03
N GLY A 402 17.59 17.16 -15.59
CA GLY A 402 16.56 18.07 -16.11
C GLY A 402 15.15 17.79 -15.60
N THR A 403 14.98 16.85 -14.66
CA THR A 403 13.66 16.34 -14.22
C THR A 403 13.23 16.80 -12.84
N SER A 404 14.08 17.54 -12.12
CA SER A 404 13.76 18.10 -10.80
C SER A 404 14.15 19.57 -10.73
N PHE A 405 13.34 20.38 -10.06
CA PHE A 405 13.51 21.83 -9.96
C PHE A 405 13.61 22.25 -8.49
N GLY A 406 14.65 22.98 -8.13
CA GLY A 406 14.86 23.44 -6.75
C GLY A 406 13.83 24.47 -6.28
N LEU A 407 13.00 24.99 -7.19
CA LEU A 407 11.79 25.74 -6.82
C LEU A 407 10.85 24.94 -5.92
N THR A 408 10.69 23.64 -6.18
CA THR A 408 9.85 22.74 -5.37
C THR A 408 10.39 22.71 -3.94
N GLU A 409 11.68 22.39 -3.78
CA GLU A 409 12.37 22.33 -2.50
C GLU A 409 12.27 23.65 -1.73
N PHE A 410 12.55 24.79 -2.38
CA PHE A 410 12.45 26.12 -1.76
C PHE A 410 11.03 26.43 -1.24
N LEU A 411 10.00 26.01 -1.97
CA LEU A 411 8.60 26.25 -1.60
C LEU A 411 8.12 25.36 -0.45
N GLU A 412 8.66 24.16 -0.30
CA GLU A 412 8.30 23.23 0.78
C GLU A 412 9.11 23.49 2.05
N MET A 413 10.37 23.92 1.89
CA MET A 413 11.29 24.21 2.99
C MET A 413 10.69 25.20 4.00
N ASN A 414 10.80 24.87 5.29
CA ASN A 414 10.33 25.75 6.34
C ASN A 414 11.25 26.99 6.46
N GLN A 415 10.73 28.07 7.07
CA GLN A 415 11.47 29.34 7.12
C GLN A 415 12.82 29.24 7.81
N GLN A 416 12.93 28.47 8.90
CA GLN A 416 14.18 28.41 9.67
C GLN A 416 15.25 27.67 8.87
N GLU A 417 14.88 26.55 8.27
CA GLU A 417 15.75 25.77 7.41
C GLU A 417 16.22 26.59 6.19
N ALA A 418 15.32 27.31 5.52
CA ALA A 418 15.70 28.18 4.40
C ALA A 418 16.68 29.29 4.82
N MET A 419 16.51 29.87 6.02
CA MET A 419 17.45 30.86 6.54
C MET A 419 18.84 30.26 6.79
N ASP A 420 18.89 29.02 7.29
CA ASP A 420 20.14 28.32 7.58
C ASP A 420 20.83 27.83 6.28
N THR A 421 20.06 27.36 5.30
CA THR A 421 20.53 26.86 4.00
C THR A 421 21.05 27.99 3.10
N TYR A 422 20.29 29.07 2.93
CA TYR A 422 20.63 30.11 1.95
C TYR A 422 21.28 31.37 2.55
N GLY A 423 21.34 31.48 3.89
CA GLY A 423 21.87 32.69 4.55
C GLY A 423 20.97 33.93 4.44
N ILE A 424 19.69 33.74 4.14
CA ILE A 424 18.67 34.79 4.08
C ILE A 424 18.07 35.10 5.45
N ASN A 425 17.42 36.25 5.58
CA ASN A 425 16.61 36.58 6.76
C ASN A 425 15.12 36.31 6.55
N SER A 426 14.35 36.33 7.64
CA SER A 426 12.90 36.07 7.64
C SER A 426 12.10 36.92 6.63
N LYS A 427 12.44 38.22 6.48
CA LYS A 427 11.78 39.12 5.51
C LYS A 427 12.14 38.78 4.06
N GLN A 428 13.40 38.42 3.80
CA GLN A 428 13.85 37.96 2.49
C GLN A 428 13.13 36.66 2.10
N HIS A 429 13.09 35.69 3.00
CA HIS A 429 12.35 34.45 2.79
C HIS A 429 10.87 34.71 2.50
N GLU A 430 10.19 35.54 3.30
CA GLU A 430 8.77 35.86 3.09
C GLU A 430 8.52 36.46 1.70
N LYS A 431 9.36 37.41 1.27
CA LYS A 431 9.22 38.07 -0.04
C LYS A 431 9.49 37.13 -1.21
N LEU A 432 10.56 36.35 -1.14
CA LEU A 432 10.91 35.37 -2.17
C LEU A 432 9.83 34.29 -2.25
N LYS A 433 9.43 33.72 -1.12
CA LYS A 433 8.39 32.68 -1.06
C LYS A 433 7.04 33.19 -1.54
N GLN A 434 6.67 34.45 -1.24
CA GLN A 434 5.46 35.07 -1.79
C GLN A 434 5.53 35.21 -3.31
N PHE A 435 6.66 35.68 -3.84
CA PHE A 435 6.85 35.85 -5.28
C PHE A 435 6.79 34.50 -6.01
N CYS A 436 7.54 33.51 -5.55
CA CYS A 436 7.55 32.16 -6.11
C CYS A 436 6.17 31.49 -6.04
N ASN A 437 5.49 31.55 -4.89
CA ASN A 437 4.12 31.01 -4.75
C ASN A 437 3.13 31.69 -5.69
N SER A 438 3.31 32.98 -6.02
CA SER A 438 2.37 33.65 -6.92
C SER A 438 2.33 32.99 -8.30
N TRP A 439 3.49 32.54 -8.80
CA TRP A 439 3.61 31.82 -10.06
C TRP A 439 3.19 30.35 -9.92
N ALA A 440 3.74 29.64 -8.93
CA ALA A 440 3.45 28.23 -8.74
C ALA A 440 1.98 27.95 -8.35
N LYS A 441 1.23 28.93 -7.81
CA LYS A 441 -0.18 28.76 -7.36
C LYS A 441 -1.18 29.56 -8.19
N ASP A 442 -0.85 29.84 -9.45
CA ASP A 442 -1.76 30.48 -10.43
C ASP A 442 -2.29 31.87 -10.03
N ILE A 443 -1.62 32.58 -9.11
CA ILE A 443 -1.99 33.95 -8.75
C ILE A 443 -1.51 34.92 -9.84
N SER A 444 -0.31 34.67 -10.35
CA SER A 444 0.30 35.38 -11.47
C SER A 444 0.12 34.57 -12.76
N GLN A 445 0.03 35.26 -13.89
CA GLN A 445 -0.16 34.64 -15.20
C GLN A 445 0.85 35.25 -16.19
N LEU A 446 1.46 34.41 -17.02
CA LEU A 446 2.37 34.81 -18.08
C LEU A 446 1.55 35.37 -19.24
N PRO A 447 1.70 36.65 -19.62
CA PRO A 447 1.15 37.17 -20.85
C PRO A 447 1.87 36.53 -22.04
N LEU A 448 1.15 35.78 -22.88
CA LEU A 448 1.75 35.00 -23.96
C LEU A 448 2.33 35.87 -25.08
N ILE A 449 1.95 37.14 -25.17
CA ILE A 449 2.57 38.11 -26.10
C ILE A 449 4.08 38.23 -25.88
N LEU A 450 4.59 37.93 -24.68
CA LEU A 450 6.03 37.91 -24.38
C LEU A 450 6.78 36.77 -25.08
N VAL A 451 6.07 35.75 -25.54
CA VAL A 451 6.60 34.56 -26.21
C VAL A 451 5.96 34.35 -27.59
N GLY A 452 5.30 35.38 -28.13
CA GLY A 452 4.69 35.35 -29.47
C GLY A 452 3.31 34.69 -29.56
N GLY A 453 2.64 34.45 -28.43
CA GLY A 453 1.27 33.94 -28.37
C GLY A 453 0.23 35.00 -27.94
N GLU A 454 -1.03 34.58 -27.82
CA GLU A 454 -2.14 35.44 -27.36
C GLU A 454 -2.70 34.94 -26.02
N GLY A 455 -3.07 35.87 -25.13
CA GLY A 455 -3.73 35.56 -23.87
C GLY A 455 -2.77 35.39 -22.69
N TYR A 456 -3.22 34.63 -21.68
CA TYR A 456 -2.49 34.46 -20.43
C TYR A 456 -2.36 32.98 -20.06
N MET A 457 -1.22 32.61 -19.51
CA MET A 457 -0.91 31.24 -19.09
C MET A 457 -0.59 31.19 -17.60
N THR A 458 -1.30 30.34 -16.85
CA THR A 458 -0.94 30.01 -15.46
C THR A 458 -0.13 28.72 -15.42
N ALA A 459 0.46 28.37 -14.29
CA ALA A 459 1.24 27.14 -14.17
C ALA A 459 0.36 25.89 -14.33
N SER A 460 -0.83 25.86 -13.72
CA SER A 460 -1.80 24.76 -13.95
C SER A 460 -2.38 24.80 -15.37
N GLY A 461 -2.59 26.00 -15.94
CA GLY A 461 -3.00 26.15 -17.34
C GLY A 461 -1.97 25.59 -18.32
N PHE A 462 -0.68 25.79 -18.02
CA PHE A 462 0.42 25.24 -18.79
C PHE A 462 0.39 23.72 -18.77
N VAL A 463 0.34 23.10 -17.58
CA VAL A 463 0.23 21.64 -17.42
C VAL A 463 -0.95 21.07 -18.21
N ASN A 464 -2.14 21.67 -18.05
CA ASN A 464 -3.34 21.20 -18.74
C ASN A 464 -3.24 21.34 -20.26
N THR A 465 -2.52 22.35 -20.76
CA THR A 465 -2.34 22.55 -22.21
C THR A 465 -1.27 21.59 -22.75
N SER A 466 -0.07 21.60 -22.18
CA SER A 466 1.09 20.85 -22.66
C SER A 466 1.00 19.33 -22.43
N PHE A 467 0.10 18.87 -21.56
CA PHE A 467 -0.19 17.44 -21.44
C PHE A 467 -0.87 16.86 -22.69
N GLY A 468 -1.80 17.60 -23.29
CA GLY A 468 -2.66 17.13 -24.39
C GLY A 468 -2.42 17.80 -25.73
N ALA A 469 -1.52 18.79 -25.79
CA ALA A 469 -1.21 19.57 -26.99
C ALA A 469 0.26 20.03 -26.99
N GLU A 470 0.63 20.83 -27.98
CA GLU A 470 1.97 21.43 -28.09
C GLU A 470 2.25 22.37 -26.89
N ASP A 471 3.50 22.43 -26.44
CA ASP A 471 3.95 23.39 -25.43
C ASP A 471 3.64 24.82 -25.93
N PRO A 472 2.74 25.57 -25.26
CA PRO A 472 2.27 26.86 -25.73
C PRO A 472 3.30 27.99 -25.56
N VAL A 473 4.45 27.71 -24.94
CA VAL A 473 5.52 28.67 -24.66
C VAL A 473 6.75 28.39 -25.52
N ASN A 474 7.17 27.14 -25.62
CA ASN A 474 8.43 26.76 -26.30
C ASN A 474 8.21 26.02 -27.63
N GLY A 475 6.99 25.58 -27.92
CA GLY A 475 6.71 24.64 -29.01
C GLY A 475 7.19 23.22 -28.72
N GLY A 476 6.86 22.27 -29.60
CA GLY A 476 7.14 20.85 -29.37
C GLY A 476 6.30 20.23 -28.25
N TYR A 477 6.69 19.06 -27.77
CA TYR A 477 5.88 18.29 -26.80
C TYR A 477 6.73 17.85 -25.61
N LEU A 478 6.12 17.84 -24.42
CA LEU A 478 6.76 17.34 -23.21
C LEU A 478 6.91 15.81 -23.27
N GLU A 479 7.93 15.27 -22.63
CA GLU A 479 8.21 13.83 -22.59
C GLU A 479 7.08 13.03 -21.94
N TYR A 480 6.57 13.52 -20.81
CA TYR A 480 5.46 12.90 -20.07
C TYR A 480 4.10 13.55 -20.44
N SER A 481 3.83 13.64 -21.74
CA SER A 481 2.56 14.12 -22.32
C SER A 481 1.96 13.06 -23.24
N LEU A 482 0.72 13.27 -23.71
CA LEU A 482 0.08 12.36 -24.67
C LEU A 482 0.88 12.21 -25.97
N ASN A 483 1.68 13.22 -26.34
CA ASN A 483 2.51 13.16 -27.54
C ASN A 483 3.92 12.57 -27.29
N VAL A 484 4.29 12.27 -26.05
CA VAL A 484 5.53 11.59 -25.64
C VAL A 484 6.78 12.19 -26.31
N GLY A 485 7.01 13.49 -26.11
CA GLY A 485 8.15 14.20 -26.73
C GLY A 485 8.06 14.33 -28.26
N GLY A 486 6.88 14.13 -28.85
CA GLY A 486 6.65 14.10 -30.29
C GLY A 486 6.84 12.72 -30.93
N ASN A 487 7.01 11.68 -30.13
CA ASN A 487 7.08 10.30 -30.63
C ASN A 487 5.70 9.75 -30.99
N TRP A 488 4.62 10.20 -30.35
CA TRP A 488 3.27 9.80 -30.77
C TRP A 488 2.98 10.29 -32.19
N GLY A 489 2.31 9.45 -32.99
CA GLY A 489 1.96 9.77 -34.38
C GLY A 489 3.13 9.72 -35.37
N SER A 490 4.37 9.61 -34.89
CA SER A 490 5.58 9.67 -35.72
C SER A 490 5.84 8.41 -36.60
N GLY A 491 5.22 7.28 -36.28
CA GLY A 491 5.47 5.99 -36.95
C GLY A 491 6.86 5.38 -36.69
N ILE A 492 7.66 5.93 -35.76
CA ILE A 492 9.00 5.42 -35.40
C ILE A 492 8.98 4.73 -34.01
N TYR A 493 9.99 3.91 -33.70
CA TYR A 493 10.13 3.22 -32.41
C TYR A 493 8.89 2.44 -31.92
N GLN A 494 8.10 1.87 -32.84
CA GLN A 494 6.84 1.16 -32.57
C GLN A 494 5.65 2.05 -32.17
N PHE A 495 5.80 3.37 -32.19
CA PHE A 495 4.67 4.29 -32.12
C PHE A 495 3.83 4.23 -33.41
N PRO A 496 2.52 4.46 -33.31
CA PRO A 496 1.65 4.47 -34.48
C PRO A 496 1.96 5.64 -35.42
N GLU A 497 1.66 5.46 -36.71
CA GLU A 497 1.54 6.57 -37.66
C GLU A 497 0.12 7.13 -37.53
N ALA A 498 0.00 8.32 -36.93
CA ALA A 498 -1.25 8.97 -36.58
C ALA A 498 -1.06 10.49 -36.52
N ASP A 499 -2.16 11.25 -36.50
CA ASP A 499 -2.07 12.68 -36.23
C ASP A 499 -1.66 12.89 -34.76
N PRO A 500 -0.79 13.88 -34.46
CA PRO A 500 -0.48 14.27 -33.08
C PRO A 500 -1.76 14.55 -32.30
N VAL A 501 -1.75 14.22 -31.01
CA VAL A 501 -2.86 14.54 -30.11
C VAL A 501 -2.92 16.05 -29.91
N ASP A 502 -4.12 16.61 -30.05
CA ASP A 502 -4.41 18.02 -29.86
C ASP A 502 -5.80 18.15 -29.22
N ILE A 503 -5.85 18.02 -27.90
CA ILE A 503 -7.05 18.16 -27.08
C ILE A 503 -7.03 19.46 -26.27
N SER A 504 -8.20 19.93 -25.88
CA SER A 504 -8.31 21.16 -25.08
C SER A 504 -7.78 20.99 -23.66
N ALA A 505 -7.33 22.10 -23.07
CA ALA A 505 -6.88 22.11 -21.67
C ALA A 505 -7.94 21.58 -20.68
N ASN A 506 -9.23 21.70 -20.98
CA ASN A 506 -10.30 21.16 -20.13
C ASN A 506 -10.39 19.63 -20.23
N GLU A 507 -10.19 19.06 -21.42
CA GLU A 507 -10.16 17.61 -21.61
C GLU A 507 -8.94 17.01 -20.90
N SER A 508 -7.76 17.61 -21.06
CA SER A 508 -6.55 17.24 -20.30
C SER A 508 -6.77 17.32 -18.79
N ALA A 509 -7.39 18.40 -18.31
CA ALA A 509 -7.70 18.56 -16.88
C ALA A 509 -8.66 17.47 -16.37
N ASN A 510 -9.64 17.04 -17.18
CA ASN A 510 -10.53 15.93 -16.84
C ASN A 510 -9.78 14.60 -16.80
N ILE A 511 -8.89 14.34 -17.76
CA ILE A 511 -8.04 13.14 -17.79
C ILE A 511 -7.12 13.08 -16.57
N LEU A 512 -6.49 14.20 -16.21
CA LEU A 512 -5.54 14.25 -15.11
C LEU A 512 -6.22 14.30 -13.75
N PHE A 513 -7.19 15.19 -13.57
CA PHE A 513 -7.73 15.60 -12.26
C PHE A 513 -9.24 15.44 -12.11
N GLY A 514 -9.93 14.86 -13.11
CA GLY A 514 -11.35 14.55 -13.03
C GLY A 514 -11.65 13.48 -11.98
N GLN A 515 -12.92 13.05 -11.88
CA GLN A 515 -13.34 12.02 -10.92
C GLN A 515 -12.52 10.73 -11.04
N TRP A 516 -12.16 10.35 -12.27
CA TRP A 516 -11.30 9.20 -12.57
C TRP A 516 -9.93 9.65 -13.10
N GLY A 517 -9.43 10.77 -12.58
CA GLY A 517 -8.20 11.40 -13.03
C GLY A 517 -6.97 10.52 -12.79
N LEU A 518 -6.06 10.49 -13.76
CA LEU A 518 -4.84 9.66 -13.72
C LEU A 518 -3.87 10.04 -12.60
N THR A 519 -3.96 11.26 -12.05
CA THR A 519 -3.15 11.69 -10.89
C THR A 519 -3.71 11.18 -9.56
N THR A 520 -4.91 10.59 -9.56
CA THR A 520 -5.56 10.05 -8.36
C THR A 520 -5.26 8.56 -8.21
N TYR A 521 -5.22 8.08 -6.97
CA TYR A 521 -5.05 6.66 -6.68
C TYR A 521 -6.17 5.80 -7.29
N GLU A 522 -7.43 6.23 -7.17
CA GLU A 522 -8.60 5.52 -7.69
C GLU A 522 -8.61 5.51 -9.22
N GLY A 523 -8.37 6.66 -9.87
CA GLY A 523 -8.33 6.78 -11.33
C GLY A 523 -7.21 5.97 -11.96
N ALA A 524 -5.99 6.03 -11.41
CA ALA A 524 -4.86 5.22 -11.88
C ALA A 524 -5.12 3.71 -11.68
N SER A 525 -5.62 3.31 -10.50
CA SER A 525 -5.95 1.91 -10.22
C SER A 525 -7.04 1.38 -11.14
N MET A 526 -8.06 2.18 -11.42
CA MET A 526 -9.12 1.86 -12.38
C MET A 526 -8.55 1.66 -13.78
N PHE A 527 -7.68 2.57 -14.23
CA PHE A 527 -7.07 2.49 -15.55
C PHE A 527 -6.18 1.25 -15.69
N LEU A 528 -5.34 0.98 -14.69
CA LEU A 528 -4.48 -0.21 -14.65
C LEU A 528 -5.31 -1.50 -14.57
N TYR A 529 -6.40 -1.52 -13.79
CA TYR A 529 -7.35 -2.63 -13.83
C TYR A 529 -7.88 -2.85 -15.24
N GLY A 530 -8.26 -1.79 -15.94
CA GLY A 530 -8.67 -1.82 -17.35
C GLY A 530 -7.65 -2.51 -18.25
N GLU A 531 -6.42 -2.02 -18.23
CA GLU A 531 -5.33 -2.54 -19.08
C GLU A 531 -4.95 -3.99 -18.74
N LEU A 532 -4.92 -4.34 -17.46
CA LEU A 532 -4.40 -5.63 -16.99
C LEU A 532 -5.48 -6.71 -16.84
N SER A 533 -6.76 -6.35 -16.77
CA SER A 533 -7.88 -7.30 -16.82
C SER A 533 -8.52 -7.42 -18.20
N GLY A 534 -8.32 -6.42 -19.06
CA GLY A 534 -9.03 -6.31 -20.33
C GLY A 534 -10.50 -5.92 -20.18
N LYS A 535 -10.93 -5.50 -18.98
CA LYS A 535 -12.31 -5.12 -18.66
C LYS A 535 -12.38 -3.80 -17.91
N SER A 536 -13.43 -3.02 -18.16
CA SER A 536 -13.77 -1.90 -17.28
C SER A 536 -14.25 -2.41 -15.91
N LEU A 537 -14.31 -1.52 -14.92
CA LEU A 537 -15.04 -1.79 -13.69
C LEU A 537 -16.53 -2.06 -14.01
N PRO A 538 -17.23 -2.87 -13.20
CA PRO A 538 -18.65 -3.18 -13.39
C PRO A 538 -19.55 -2.04 -12.88
N ILE A 539 -19.28 -0.81 -13.33
CA ILE A 539 -20.00 0.40 -12.93
C ILE A 539 -20.24 1.32 -14.13
N ASN A 540 -21.22 2.20 -13.98
CA ASN A 540 -21.37 3.36 -14.85
C ASN A 540 -20.46 4.49 -14.35
N TYR A 541 -19.48 4.90 -15.15
CA TYR A 541 -18.49 5.91 -14.76
C TYR A 541 -19.07 7.31 -14.50
N SER A 542 -20.28 7.61 -15.00
CA SER A 542 -20.97 8.88 -14.75
C SER A 542 -21.86 8.86 -13.51
N SER A 543 -22.46 7.72 -13.14
CA SER A 543 -23.37 7.63 -11.97
C SER A 543 -22.78 6.90 -10.76
N GLY A 544 -21.72 6.11 -10.95
CA GLY A 544 -21.15 5.21 -9.94
C GLY A 544 -22.02 3.97 -9.64
N GLU A 545 -23.14 3.79 -10.34
CA GLU A 545 -24.05 2.66 -10.14
C GLU A 545 -23.53 1.39 -10.83
N GLU A 546 -23.90 0.21 -10.32
CA GLU A 546 -23.54 -1.09 -10.90
C GLU A 546 -23.96 -1.19 -12.38
N ALA A 547 -23.04 -1.65 -13.22
CA ALA A 547 -23.25 -1.86 -14.64
C ALA A 547 -22.49 -3.10 -15.14
N ILE A 548 -22.79 -3.52 -16.37
CA ILE A 548 -22.04 -4.62 -16.99
C ILE A 548 -20.65 -4.11 -17.37
N ALA A 549 -19.61 -4.82 -16.94
CA ALA A 549 -18.23 -4.55 -17.34
C ALA A 549 -18.08 -4.61 -18.88
N MET A 550 -17.44 -3.60 -19.45
CA MET A 550 -17.17 -3.47 -20.87
C MET A 550 -15.79 -4.03 -21.22
N GLU A 551 -15.56 -4.39 -22.49
CA GLU A 551 -14.19 -4.67 -22.96
C GLU A 551 -13.33 -3.40 -22.79
N TRP A 552 -12.09 -3.54 -22.36
CA TRP A 552 -11.16 -2.42 -22.28
C TRP A 552 -10.55 -2.13 -23.65
N THR A 553 -11.02 -1.05 -24.29
CA THR A 553 -10.66 -0.67 -25.67
C THR A 553 -10.43 0.83 -25.75
N ASN A 554 -9.93 1.32 -26.90
CA ASN A 554 -9.74 2.75 -27.11
C ASN A 554 -11.08 3.48 -27.05
N GLU A 555 -12.14 2.86 -27.59
CA GLU A 555 -13.52 3.35 -27.55
C GLU A 555 -14.03 3.49 -26.11
N THR A 556 -13.75 2.50 -25.26
CA THR A 556 -14.13 2.53 -23.84
C THR A 556 -13.43 3.66 -23.09
N VAL A 557 -12.12 3.84 -23.31
CA VAL A 557 -11.34 4.92 -22.68
C VAL A 557 -11.79 6.29 -23.19
N ALA A 558 -12.06 6.41 -24.49
CA ALA A 558 -12.60 7.61 -25.12
C ALA A 558 -13.95 8.02 -24.50
N GLU A 559 -14.85 7.06 -24.26
CA GLU A 559 -16.15 7.32 -23.61
C GLU A 559 -16.00 7.77 -22.15
N ILE A 560 -15.06 7.19 -21.39
CA ILE A 560 -14.82 7.55 -19.98
C ILE A 560 -14.36 9.01 -19.84
N TYR A 561 -13.47 9.47 -20.72
CA TYR A 561 -12.85 10.79 -20.64
C TYR A 561 -13.49 11.86 -21.56
N ASP A 562 -14.45 11.47 -22.40
CA ASP A 562 -15.11 12.30 -23.41
C ASP A 562 -14.12 12.89 -24.43
N ILE A 563 -13.31 12.02 -25.03
CA ILE A 563 -12.26 12.35 -26.02
C ILE A 563 -12.36 11.45 -27.25
N ASP A 564 -11.51 11.67 -28.25
CA ASP A 564 -11.43 10.80 -29.42
C ASP A 564 -10.56 9.54 -29.18
N GLU A 565 -10.73 8.53 -30.04
CA GLU A 565 -10.02 7.24 -29.92
C GLU A 565 -8.50 7.34 -30.10
N ASN A 566 -7.99 8.32 -30.87
CA ASN A 566 -6.54 8.53 -31.04
C ASN A 566 -5.93 9.02 -29.72
N SER A 567 -6.55 10.02 -29.11
CA SER A 567 -6.17 10.53 -27.79
C SER A 567 -6.28 9.45 -26.71
N ALA A 568 -7.36 8.66 -26.71
CA ALA A 568 -7.51 7.51 -25.82
C ALA A 568 -6.38 6.50 -26.00
N SER A 569 -6.00 6.17 -27.24
CA SER A 569 -4.88 5.28 -27.51
C SER A 569 -3.54 5.82 -27.00
N ALA A 570 -3.34 7.14 -27.07
CA ALA A 570 -2.15 7.80 -26.54
C ALA A 570 -2.08 7.70 -25.01
N ILE A 571 -3.20 7.91 -24.31
CA ILE A 571 -3.29 7.75 -22.84
C ILE A 571 -2.89 6.32 -22.45
N ARG A 572 -3.42 5.31 -23.13
CA ARG A 572 -3.11 3.90 -22.84
C ARG A 572 -1.62 3.60 -22.97
N LEU A 573 -0.98 4.13 -24.02
CA LEU A 573 0.46 3.98 -24.22
C LEU A 573 1.25 4.71 -23.14
N LEU A 574 0.91 5.98 -22.84
CA LEU A 574 1.56 6.76 -21.80
C LEU A 574 1.50 6.02 -20.46
N MET A 575 0.30 5.59 -20.06
CA MET A 575 0.06 4.89 -18.80
C MET A 575 0.86 3.59 -18.71
N MET A 576 0.78 2.72 -19.73
CA MET A 576 1.39 1.39 -19.65
C MET A 576 2.87 1.36 -19.98
N GLU A 577 3.28 2.01 -21.06
CA GLU A 577 4.66 1.92 -21.56
C GLU A 577 5.57 2.97 -20.93
N VAL A 578 5.14 4.22 -20.80
CA VAL A 578 6.01 5.29 -20.28
C VAL A 578 6.02 5.30 -18.76
N VAL A 579 4.84 5.26 -18.13
CA VAL A 579 4.71 5.42 -16.68
C VAL A 579 4.86 4.09 -15.94
N PHE A 580 3.95 3.14 -16.16
CA PHE A 580 3.84 1.93 -15.34
C PHE A 580 5.03 0.97 -15.50
N LYS A 581 5.53 0.77 -16.72
CA LYS A 581 6.63 -0.17 -16.99
C LYS A 581 8.02 0.39 -16.78
N ASN A 582 8.21 1.70 -16.96
CA ASN A 582 9.52 2.35 -16.94
C ASN A 582 9.64 3.35 -15.79
N LEU A 583 8.94 4.50 -15.84
CA LEU A 583 9.10 5.57 -14.86
C LEU A 583 8.93 5.11 -13.40
N VAL A 584 7.87 4.37 -13.09
CA VAL A 584 7.56 4.00 -11.70
C VAL A 584 8.56 2.98 -11.15
N PRO A 585 8.84 1.83 -11.82
CA PRO A 585 9.85 0.89 -11.35
C PRO A 585 11.24 1.51 -11.21
N GLU A 586 11.67 2.35 -12.15
CA GLU A 586 12.98 3.02 -12.10
C GLU A 586 13.05 3.95 -10.89
N ASN A 587 12.04 4.79 -10.67
CA ASN A 587 11.99 5.68 -9.51
C ASN A 587 11.97 4.93 -8.17
N LEU A 588 11.29 3.80 -8.07
CA LEU A 588 11.30 3.00 -6.84
C LEU A 588 12.67 2.37 -6.59
N ILE A 589 13.32 1.84 -7.62
CA ILE A 589 14.65 1.21 -7.49
C ILE A 589 15.71 2.26 -7.15
N ASP A 590 15.79 3.34 -7.93
CA ASP A 590 16.84 4.34 -7.80
C ASP A 590 16.58 5.29 -6.62
N GLY A 591 15.32 5.65 -6.38
CA GLY A 591 14.93 6.62 -5.35
C GLY A 591 14.73 6.04 -3.95
N LEU A 592 14.26 4.78 -3.84
CA LEU A 592 13.94 4.15 -2.55
C LEU A 592 14.76 2.88 -2.27
N ASN A 593 15.75 2.56 -3.12
CA ASN A 593 16.67 1.43 -2.94
C ASN A 593 15.94 0.09 -2.73
N THR A 594 14.82 -0.11 -3.44
CA THR A 594 14.10 -1.40 -3.48
C THR A 594 14.48 -2.19 -4.74
N SER A 595 14.03 -3.44 -4.83
CA SER A 595 14.33 -4.31 -5.98
C SER A 595 13.22 -5.31 -6.23
N ARG A 596 13.19 -5.85 -7.47
CA ARG A 596 12.24 -6.89 -7.90
C ARG A 596 12.48 -8.23 -7.20
N TYR A 597 13.71 -8.50 -6.78
CA TYR A 597 14.10 -9.76 -6.15
C TYR A 597 14.92 -9.46 -4.89
N LEU A 598 14.57 -10.10 -3.78
CA LEU A 598 15.28 -9.95 -2.52
C LEU A 598 16.10 -11.20 -2.21
N THR A 599 17.29 -11.00 -1.68
CA THR A 599 18.09 -12.06 -1.05
C THR A 599 18.13 -11.79 0.45
N GLN A 600 17.53 -12.70 1.22
CA GLN A 600 17.46 -12.58 2.68
C GLN A 600 17.35 -13.96 3.34
N SER A 601 17.63 -14.03 4.64
CA SER A 601 17.45 -15.26 5.40
C SER A 601 15.99 -15.73 5.41
N VAL A 602 15.77 -17.05 5.52
CA VAL A 602 14.42 -17.63 5.67
C VAL A 602 13.66 -17.01 6.86
N ASN A 603 14.35 -16.69 7.96
CA ASN A 603 13.74 -15.94 9.08
C ASN A 603 13.18 -14.58 8.66
N ASN A 604 13.97 -13.76 7.96
CA ASN A 604 13.50 -12.44 7.52
C ASN A 604 12.32 -12.61 6.55
N TRP A 605 12.44 -13.54 5.61
CA TRP A 605 11.39 -13.77 4.61
C TRP A 605 10.07 -14.25 5.22
N LEU A 606 10.14 -15.17 6.20
CA LEU A 606 8.94 -15.73 6.82
C LEU A 606 8.34 -14.80 7.89
N LEU A 607 9.19 -14.28 8.78
CA LEU A 607 8.78 -13.67 10.05
C LEU A 607 8.94 -12.15 10.11
N GLY A 608 9.52 -11.52 9.08
CA GLY A 608 9.60 -10.07 9.03
C GLY A 608 10.85 -9.54 8.34
N TRP A 609 10.68 -8.66 7.37
CA TRP A 609 11.75 -7.82 6.84
C TRP A 609 11.32 -6.37 6.72
N HIS A 610 12.30 -5.47 6.71
CA HIS A 610 12.09 -4.05 6.49
C HIS A 610 12.00 -3.76 5.00
N ASP A 611 10.95 -3.05 4.60
CA ASP A 611 10.67 -2.61 3.25
C ASP A 611 10.82 -1.08 3.17
N PRO A 612 11.80 -0.56 2.40
CA PRO A 612 12.08 0.87 2.32
C PRO A 612 10.91 1.71 1.80
N VAL A 613 10.09 1.15 0.89
CA VAL A 613 8.97 1.89 0.31
C VAL A 613 7.87 2.08 1.36
N ASN A 614 7.53 1.04 2.10
CA ASN A 614 6.56 1.15 3.20
C ASN A 614 7.08 2.09 4.29
N ALA A 615 8.38 2.07 4.61
CA ALA A 615 8.97 2.99 5.57
C ALA A 615 8.89 4.46 5.12
N TYR A 616 9.13 4.71 3.83
CA TYR A 616 8.96 6.03 3.22
C TYR A 616 7.50 6.48 3.26
N LEU A 617 6.55 5.61 2.93
CA LEU A 617 5.12 5.94 2.98
C LEU A 617 4.63 6.27 4.40
N GLU A 618 5.16 5.58 5.41
CA GLU A 618 4.78 5.79 6.82
C GLU A 618 5.47 7.02 7.45
N THR A 619 6.71 7.31 7.06
CA THR A 619 7.56 8.26 7.82
C THR A 619 8.25 9.34 6.98
N GLY A 620 8.21 9.23 5.66
CA GLY A 620 8.97 10.08 4.74
C GLY A 620 10.46 9.73 4.62
N ASP A 621 10.92 8.67 5.29
CA ASP A 621 12.32 8.23 5.28
C ASP A 621 12.41 6.72 4.99
N PRO A 622 12.97 6.30 3.84
CA PRO A 622 13.06 4.89 3.48
C PRO A 622 14.01 4.09 4.38
N GLU A 623 14.93 4.75 5.08
CA GLU A 623 15.91 4.10 5.98
C GLU A 623 15.41 4.02 7.43
N ASN A 624 14.18 4.48 7.70
CA ASN A 624 13.61 4.48 9.02
C ASN A 624 13.21 3.06 9.46
N MET A 625 14.04 2.44 10.29
CA MET A 625 13.84 1.07 10.80
C MET A 625 12.72 0.95 11.85
N THR A 626 12.07 2.04 12.26
CA THR A 626 10.95 2.00 13.24
C THR A 626 9.59 1.72 12.59
N ALA A 627 9.54 1.70 11.26
CA ALA A 627 8.36 1.64 10.42
C ALA A 627 8.64 0.79 9.17
N GLY A 628 7.60 0.46 8.40
CA GLY A 628 7.77 -0.20 7.10
C GLY A 628 8.21 -1.67 7.18
N TRP A 629 7.63 -2.47 8.07
CA TRP A 629 7.93 -3.90 8.17
C TRP A 629 6.80 -4.75 7.59
N THR A 630 7.16 -5.88 6.97
CA THR A 630 6.22 -6.82 6.35
C THR A 630 6.66 -8.26 6.60
N SER A 631 5.73 -9.21 6.62
CA SER A 631 6.01 -10.65 6.83
C SER A 631 5.04 -11.54 6.06
N LEU A 632 5.42 -12.81 5.88
CA LEU A 632 4.55 -13.84 5.29
C LEU A 632 3.73 -14.58 6.34
N GLU A 633 4.28 -14.74 7.54
CA GLU A 633 3.61 -15.34 8.69
C GLU A 633 3.52 -14.32 9.83
N ALA A 634 2.42 -14.39 10.59
CA ALA A 634 2.21 -13.55 11.77
C ALA A 634 3.01 -14.11 12.96
N ASN A 635 4.03 -13.38 13.39
CA ASN A 635 4.81 -13.64 14.61
C ASN A 635 4.49 -12.58 15.68
N GLU A 636 4.75 -12.82 16.96
CA GLU A 636 4.50 -11.82 18.01
C GLU A 636 5.12 -10.45 17.68
N THR A 637 6.32 -10.45 17.10
CA THR A 637 6.97 -9.26 16.52
C THR A 637 7.69 -9.58 15.23
N PHE A 638 7.91 -8.58 14.37
CA PHE A 638 8.72 -8.75 13.16
C PHE A 638 10.14 -9.17 13.53
N PHE A 639 10.67 -10.17 12.85
CA PHE A 639 11.99 -10.71 13.16
C PHE A 639 13.10 -9.64 13.02
N GLY A 640 13.91 -9.48 14.06
CA GLY A 640 15.02 -8.51 14.11
C GLY A 640 14.62 -7.06 14.41
N SER A 641 13.33 -6.75 14.51
CA SER A 641 12.84 -5.40 14.84
C SER A 641 13.19 -4.95 16.27
N ASP A 642 13.44 -5.90 17.18
CA ASP A 642 13.85 -5.68 18.57
C ASP A 642 15.23 -5.01 18.70
N MET A 643 16.04 -5.04 17.63
CA MET A 643 17.29 -4.29 17.55
C MET A 643 17.07 -2.78 17.44
N TYR A 644 15.90 -2.34 16.97
CA TYR A 644 15.58 -0.95 16.67
C TYR A 644 14.52 -0.37 17.61
N VAL A 645 13.57 -1.20 18.08
CA VAL A 645 12.50 -0.82 19.00
C VAL A 645 12.51 -1.75 20.20
N ASP A 646 12.53 -1.21 21.42
CA ASP A 646 12.50 -2.03 22.65
C ASP A 646 11.23 -2.87 22.71
N GLY A 647 11.38 -4.19 22.85
CA GLY A 647 10.27 -5.15 22.78
C GLY A 647 9.89 -5.61 21.36
N GLY A 648 10.49 -5.05 20.32
CA GLY A 648 10.18 -5.35 18.92
C GLY A 648 8.92 -4.64 18.40
N ILE A 649 8.76 -4.62 17.09
CA ILE A 649 7.58 -4.06 16.41
C ILE A 649 6.55 -5.18 16.27
N SER A 650 5.36 -4.99 16.85
CA SER A 650 4.25 -5.95 16.76
C SER A 650 3.81 -6.15 15.30
N THR A 651 3.45 -7.38 14.93
CA THR A 651 2.83 -7.67 13.62
C THR A 651 1.34 -7.35 13.58
N GLY A 652 0.76 -6.91 14.70
CA GLY A 652 -0.65 -6.53 14.80
C GLY A 652 -1.29 -7.05 16.09
N ASP A 653 -2.60 -6.85 16.20
CA ASP A 653 -3.37 -7.40 17.31
C ASP A 653 -3.58 -8.92 17.15
N PRO A 654 -3.57 -9.70 18.25
CA PRO A 654 -3.87 -11.13 18.21
C PRO A 654 -5.26 -11.40 17.60
N ALA A 655 -5.36 -12.45 16.80
CA ALA A 655 -6.65 -12.85 16.24
C ALA A 655 -7.60 -13.30 17.36
N LEU A 656 -8.83 -12.78 17.34
CA LEU A 656 -9.94 -13.29 18.15
C LEU A 656 -10.58 -14.46 17.43
N ILE A 657 -10.76 -15.60 18.11
CA ILE A 657 -11.38 -16.79 17.52
C ILE A 657 -12.55 -17.20 18.41
N THR A 658 -13.74 -17.30 17.83
CA THR A 658 -14.95 -17.79 18.50
C THR A 658 -15.26 -19.20 18.04
N ILE A 659 -15.34 -20.13 18.99
CA ILE A 659 -15.66 -21.54 18.75
C ILE A 659 -16.89 -21.98 19.53
N CYS A 660 -17.48 -23.09 19.09
CA CYS A 660 -18.57 -23.76 19.77
C CYS A 660 -18.07 -24.75 20.82
N THR A 661 -18.59 -24.64 22.05
CA THR A 661 -18.14 -25.47 23.19
C THR A 661 -18.76 -26.86 23.24
N GLY A 662 -19.81 -27.11 22.42
CA GLY A 662 -20.60 -28.34 22.44
C GLY A 662 -21.72 -28.36 23.49
N GLU A 663 -21.94 -27.26 24.22
CA GLU A 663 -22.98 -27.16 25.26
C GLU A 663 -24.40 -26.95 24.72
N VAL A 664 -24.51 -26.57 23.45
CA VAL A 664 -25.77 -26.28 22.77
C VAL A 664 -25.79 -26.95 21.40
N ASP A 665 -26.99 -27.24 20.92
CA ASP A 665 -27.19 -27.89 19.61
C ASP A 665 -27.30 -26.87 18.45
N THR A 666 -26.95 -25.60 18.67
CA THR A 666 -27.07 -24.54 17.64
C THR A 666 -25.89 -24.45 16.69
N CYS A 667 -24.79 -25.13 17.01
CA CYS A 667 -23.58 -25.27 16.20
C CYS A 667 -22.84 -26.53 16.64
N ASP A 668 -21.94 -27.01 15.80
CA ASP A 668 -21.23 -28.25 16.05
C ASP A 668 -20.08 -28.07 17.05
N LYS A 669 -19.82 -29.12 17.83
CA LYS A 669 -18.78 -29.07 18.88
C LYS A 669 -17.41 -28.77 18.26
N GLY A 670 -16.75 -27.73 18.76
CA GLY A 670 -15.43 -27.30 18.30
C GLY A 670 -15.44 -26.52 16.98
N GLU A 671 -16.60 -26.34 16.35
CA GLU A 671 -16.74 -25.55 15.13
C GLU A 671 -16.30 -24.09 15.35
N THR A 672 -15.56 -23.53 14.40
CA THR A 672 -15.23 -22.09 14.41
C THR A 672 -16.38 -21.31 13.81
N VAL A 673 -16.88 -20.33 14.57
CA VAL A 673 -18.04 -19.50 14.19
C VAL A 673 -17.59 -18.15 13.62
N MET A 674 -16.57 -17.54 14.23
CA MET A 674 -16.07 -16.21 13.84
C MET A 674 -14.57 -16.10 14.08
N VAL A 675 -13.89 -15.34 13.22
CA VAL A 675 -12.50 -14.92 13.41
C VAL A 675 -12.42 -13.39 13.28
N GLY A 676 -11.86 -12.73 14.28
CA GLY A 676 -11.99 -11.29 14.47
C GLY A 676 -13.41 -10.91 14.87
N ASP A 677 -13.90 -9.81 14.31
CA ASP A 677 -15.25 -9.27 14.57
C ASP A 677 -16.27 -9.63 13.47
N SER A 678 -15.95 -10.62 12.62
CA SER A 678 -16.69 -10.93 11.39
C SER A 678 -16.92 -12.44 11.20
N GLU A 679 -18.07 -12.79 10.62
CA GLU A 679 -18.34 -14.16 10.12
C GLU A 679 -17.69 -14.40 8.74
N TYR A 680 -17.11 -13.37 8.13
CA TYR A 680 -16.45 -13.42 6.84
C TYR A 680 -14.95 -13.63 6.98
N VAL A 681 -14.36 -14.28 5.98
CA VAL A 681 -12.90 -14.34 5.81
C VAL A 681 -12.36 -12.90 5.79
N SER A 682 -11.31 -12.63 6.56
CA SER A 682 -10.79 -11.27 6.80
C SER A 682 -10.46 -10.47 5.53
N TRP A 683 -10.11 -11.18 4.44
CA TRP A 683 -9.77 -10.59 3.15
C TRP A 683 -10.87 -10.73 2.08
N ARG A 684 -12.06 -11.22 2.46
CA ARG A 684 -13.28 -11.32 1.63
C ARG A 684 -14.51 -10.93 2.44
N THR A 685 -14.54 -9.70 2.93
CA THR A 685 -15.65 -9.12 3.70
C THR A 685 -16.65 -8.40 2.79
N GLN A 686 -17.81 -8.01 3.32
CA GLN A 686 -18.77 -7.17 2.59
C GLN A 686 -18.16 -5.80 2.23
N GLU A 687 -17.37 -5.22 3.12
CA GLU A 687 -16.65 -3.95 2.88
C GLU A 687 -15.69 -4.07 1.69
N LYS A 688 -14.94 -5.18 1.60
CA LYS A 688 -14.06 -5.44 0.44
C LYS A 688 -14.82 -5.71 -0.84
N GLU A 689 -15.99 -6.33 -0.76
CA GLU A 689 -16.87 -6.49 -1.91
C GLU A 689 -17.33 -5.14 -2.43
N GLU A 690 -17.75 -4.23 -1.55
CA GLU A 690 -18.12 -2.86 -1.92
C GLU A 690 -16.93 -2.06 -2.46
N GLY A 691 -15.79 -2.06 -1.76
CA GLY A 691 -14.56 -1.34 -2.12
C GLY A 691 -13.90 -1.82 -3.42
N THR A 692 -14.26 -3.01 -3.90
CA THR A 692 -13.78 -3.59 -5.16
C THR A 692 -14.86 -3.71 -6.22
N PHE A 693 -16.03 -3.07 -6.02
CA PHE A 693 -17.15 -3.10 -6.96
C PHE A 693 -17.64 -4.52 -7.29
N GLY A 694 -17.63 -5.42 -6.31
CA GLY A 694 -18.07 -6.81 -6.46
C GLY A 694 -17.03 -7.74 -7.09
N LEU A 695 -15.81 -7.26 -7.36
CA LEU A 695 -14.74 -8.08 -7.94
C LEU A 695 -14.18 -9.10 -6.93
N ILE A 696 -14.12 -8.75 -5.65
CA ILE A 696 -13.91 -9.69 -4.55
C ILE A 696 -15.25 -9.94 -3.86
N LYS A 697 -15.84 -11.10 -4.07
CA LYS A 697 -17.08 -11.48 -3.37
C LYS A 697 -16.82 -11.81 -1.92
N ALA A 698 -17.72 -11.37 -1.04
CA ALA A 698 -17.67 -11.74 0.36
C ALA A 698 -17.81 -13.26 0.53
N GLU A 699 -17.03 -13.83 1.46
CA GLU A 699 -16.98 -15.27 1.73
C GLU A 699 -17.07 -15.51 3.24
N LYS A 700 -17.99 -16.38 3.65
CA LYS A 700 -18.14 -16.78 5.05
C LYS A 700 -17.00 -17.73 5.46
N GLN A 701 -16.49 -17.55 6.67
CA GLN A 701 -15.41 -18.36 7.23
C GLN A 701 -15.92 -19.49 8.15
N GLY A 702 -17.16 -19.39 8.66
CA GLY A 702 -17.72 -20.32 9.65
C GLY A 702 -17.87 -21.77 9.17
N GLU A 703 -18.32 -22.66 10.07
CA GLU A 703 -18.57 -24.09 9.81
C GLU A 703 -17.31 -24.95 9.63
N THR A 704 -16.14 -24.42 10.00
CA THR A 704 -14.89 -25.21 9.96
C THR A 704 -14.67 -25.99 11.24
N THR A 705 -14.32 -27.27 11.11
CA THR A 705 -13.98 -28.17 12.23
C THR A 705 -12.82 -27.62 13.06
N GLY A 706 -12.96 -27.64 14.39
CA GLY A 706 -11.88 -27.34 15.34
C GLY A 706 -11.41 -28.56 16.14
N GLY A 707 -11.52 -29.76 15.56
CA GLY A 707 -10.99 -30.99 16.18
C GLY A 707 -11.93 -32.20 16.14
N PHE A 708 -13.16 -32.02 15.65
CA PHE A 708 -14.16 -33.08 15.53
C PHE A 708 -14.86 -33.04 14.18
N ILE A 709 -15.08 -34.20 13.58
CA ILE A 709 -15.91 -34.38 12.39
C ILE A 709 -17.29 -34.85 12.86
N THR A 710 -18.34 -34.13 12.48
CA THR A 710 -19.72 -34.41 12.91
C THR A 710 -20.51 -35.21 11.86
N GLY A 711 -20.03 -35.25 10.62
CA GLY A 711 -20.35 -36.25 9.61
C GLY A 711 -21.07 -35.74 8.36
N ASP A 712 -21.71 -34.57 8.40
CA ASP A 712 -22.40 -33.96 7.25
C ASP A 712 -21.87 -32.53 7.04
N GLU A 713 -21.39 -32.22 5.81
CA GLU A 713 -20.96 -30.89 5.36
C GLU A 713 -19.78 -30.26 6.16
N ASP A 714 -18.94 -31.08 6.84
CA ASP A 714 -17.75 -30.62 7.54
C ASP A 714 -16.75 -29.89 6.62
N LEU A 715 -16.32 -28.70 7.02
CA LEU A 715 -15.26 -27.92 6.38
C LEU A 715 -14.00 -27.91 7.24
N VAL A 716 -12.82 -27.78 6.63
CA VAL A 716 -11.56 -27.49 7.35
C VAL A 716 -11.02 -26.13 6.94
N ASP A 717 -10.56 -25.34 7.93
CA ASP A 717 -9.85 -24.09 7.67
C ASP A 717 -8.40 -24.38 7.26
N LEU A 718 -8.00 -23.83 6.11
CA LEU A 718 -6.65 -23.96 5.57
C LEU A 718 -5.82 -22.75 6.00
N SER A 719 -5.79 -22.46 7.31
CA SER A 719 -5.07 -21.34 7.92
C SER A 719 -5.51 -19.96 7.42
N GLY A 720 -6.81 -19.77 7.16
CA GLY A 720 -7.38 -18.51 6.69
C GLY A 720 -7.08 -18.16 5.23
N TYR A 721 -6.50 -19.09 4.46
CA TYR A 721 -6.35 -18.97 2.99
C TYR A 721 -7.59 -19.47 2.25
N GLY A 722 -8.44 -20.25 2.91
CA GLY A 722 -9.73 -20.72 2.42
C GLY A 722 -10.20 -21.93 3.22
N THR A 723 -11.38 -22.42 2.86
CA THR A 723 -11.98 -23.62 3.46
C THR A 723 -12.10 -24.74 2.42
N ALA A 724 -11.98 -25.99 2.85
CA ALA A 724 -12.18 -27.15 1.99
C ALA A 724 -13.13 -28.16 2.63
N GLU A 725 -13.96 -28.79 1.80
CA GLU A 725 -14.87 -29.86 2.22
C GLU A 725 -14.07 -31.11 2.63
N VAL A 726 -14.51 -31.76 3.70
CA VAL A 726 -13.89 -32.98 4.25
C VAL A 726 -14.61 -34.21 3.70
N GLU A 727 -13.89 -35.06 2.96
CA GLU A 727 -14.41 -36.32 2.44
C GLU A 727 -13.80 -37.53 3.17
N CYS A 728 -14.61 -38.29 3.91
CA CYS A 728 -14.19 -39.52 4.60
C CYS A 728 -14.50 -40.77 3.74
N SER A 729 -13.49 -41.60 3.47
CA SER A 729 -13.65 -42.70 2.49
C SER A 729 -12.97 -44.03 2.83
N LYS A 730 -12.04 -44.08 3.79
CA LYS A 730 -11.26 -45.30 4.09
C LYS A 730 -11.19 -45.54 5.59
N GLU A 731 -11.37 -46.79 5.99
CA GLU A 731 -11.12 -47.24 7.36
C GLU A 731 -9.65 -47.66 7.51
N ASP A 732 -9.00 -47.24 8.59
CA ASP A 732 -7.62 -47.60 8.96
C ASP A 732 -7.53 -47.81 10.49
N THR A 733 -6.34 -48.11 11.00
CA THR A 733 -6.06 -48.18 12.43
C THR A 733 -4.85 -47.33 12.78
N LEU A 734 -4.97 -46.48 13.80
CA LEU A 734 -3.88 -45.69 14.36
C LEU A 734 -3.67 -46.10 15.82
N LYS A 735 -2.49 -46.64 16.14
CA LYS A 735 -2.14 -47.10 17.51
C LYS A 735 -3.21 -47.99 18.16
N GLY A 736 -3.82 -48.89 17.38
CA GLY A 736 -4.89 -49.79 17.85
C GLY A 736 -6.30 -49.20 17.83
N ILE A 737 -6.44 -47.90 17.56
CA ILE A 737 -7.73 -47.19 17.48
C ILE A 737 -8.27 -47.24 16.03
N PRO A 738 -9.51 -47.71 15.80
CA PRO A 738 -10.18 -47.62 14.50
C PRO A 738 -10.40 -46.17 14.10
N VAL A 739 -10.00 -45.81 12.87
CA VAL A 739 -10.15 -44.45 12.34
C VAL A 739 -10.69 -44.44 10.91
N ASP A 740 -11.39 -43.37 10.58
CA ASP A 740 -11.69 -42.98 9.22
C ASP A 740 -10.61 -42.02 8.71
N VAL A 741 -10.10 -42.28 7.51
CA VAL A 741 -9.19 -41.39 6.79
C VAL A 741 -10.04 -40.45 5.95
N CYS A 742 -10.00 -39.19 6.35
CA CYS A 742 -10.69 -38.10 5.68
C CYS A 742 -9.68 -37.21 4.96
N THR A 743 -10.07 -36.69 3.81
CA THR A 743 -9.21 -35.82 2.99
C THR A 743 -9.95 -34.54 2.64
N ALA A 744 -9.23 -33.43 2.64
CA ALA A 744 -9.71 -32.17 2.12
C ALA A 744 -8.62 -31.60 1.20
N SER A 745 -9.01 -31.01 0.07
CA SER A 745 -8.06 -30.47 -0.91
C SER A 745 -8.58 -29.18 -1.53
N MET A 746 -7.66 -28.27 -1.81
CA MET A 746 -7.93 -27.02 -2.49
C MET A 746 -7.12 -26.93 -3.77
N ASP A 747 -7.81 -26.83 -4.91
CA ASP A 747 -7.17 -26.65 -6.21
C ASP A 747 -6.55 -25.25 -6.30
N PRO A 748 -5.21 -25.13 -6.45
CA PRO A 748 -4.55 -23.83 -6.56
C PRO A 748 -5.09 -22.98 -7.70
N LEU A 749 -5.55 -23.57 -8.81
CA LEU A 749 -6.06 -22.80 -9.97
C LEU A 749 -7.36 -22.03 -9.66
N THR A 750 -8.01 -22.35 -8.54
CA THR A 750 -9.28 -21.74 -8.14
C THR A 750 -9.14 -20.71 -7.02
N ARG A 751 -7.96 -20.58 -6.41
CA ARG A 751 -7.75 -19.78 -5.20
C ARG A 751 -6.61 -18.76 -5.32
N PRO A 752 -6.81 -17.65 -6.07
CA PRO A 752 -5.91 -16.51 -6.00
C PRO A 752 -5.99 -15.87 -4.61
N ILE A 753 -4.83 -15.65 -3.98
CA ILE A 753 -4.72 -15.07 -2.63
C ILE A 753 -4.09 -13.68 -2.64
N GLN A 754 -3.98 -13.04 -3.80
CA GLN A 754 -3.51 -11.66 -3.94
C GLN A 754 -4.19 -10.72 -2.95
N ALA A 755 -5.52 -10.76 -2.87
CA ALA A 755 -6.32 -9.92 -1.98
C ALA A 755 -6.09 -10.19 -0.49
N LYS A 756 -5.55 -11.37 -0.13
CA LYS A 756 -5.11 -11.69 1.22
C LYS A 756 -3.72 -11.12 1.52
N LEU A 757 -2.82 -11.19 0.54
CA LEU A 757 -1.42 -10.79 0.72
C LEU A 757 -1.24 -9.26 0.63
N ILE A 758 -2.03 -8.58 -0.21
CA ILE A 758 -2.05 -7.12 -0.31
C ILE A 758 -2.96 -6.54 0.78
N ASN A 759 -4.20 -7.05 0.85
CA ASN A 759 -5.19 -6.75 1.88
C ASN A 759 -5.47 -5.26 2.13
N ASN A 760 -5.42 -4.41 1.09
CA ASN A 760 -5.67 -2.98 1.22
C ASN A 760 -7.18 -2.65 1.16
N GLY A 761 -8.00 -3.57 0.64
CA GLY A 761 -9.46 -3.39 0.54
C GLY A 761 -9.90 -2.45 -0.60
N THR A 762 -8.98 -2.15 -1.53
CA THR A 762 -9.20 -1.27 -2.68
C THR A 762 -9.05 -2.05 -4.00
N LEU A 763 -9.13 -1.35 -5.13
CA LEU A 763 -8.86 -1.91 -6.45
C LEU A 763 -7.48 -2.57 -6.60
N LEU A 764 -6.50 -2.19 -5.77
CA LEU A 764 -5.17 -2.82 -5.78
C LEU A 764 -5.24 -4.33 -5.53
N ASP A 765 -6.20 -4.78 -4.71
CA ASP A 765 -6.39 -6.19 -4.37
C ASP A 765 -6.86 -7.02 -5.59
N VAL A 766 -7.40 -6.39 -6.65
CA VAL A 766 -8.04 -7.07 -7.80
C VAL A 766 -7.36 -6.85 -9.15
N ILE A 767 -6.40 -5.94 -9.24
CA ILE A 767 -5.63 -5.72 -10.47
C ILE A 767 -4.85 -7.00 -10.80
N PRO A 768 -5.06 -7.64 -11.97
CA PRO A 768 -4.38 -8.89 -12.29
C PRO A 768 -2.86 -8.74 -12.34
N GLY A 769 -2.15 -9.65 -11.70
CA GLY A 769 -0.69 -9.71 -11.72
C GLY A 769 0.03 -8.75 -10.77
N THR A 770 -0.70 -8.02 -9.92
CA THR A 770 -0.12 -7.21 -8.84
C THR A 770 0.67 -8.09 -7.87
N LEU A 771 0.09 -9.20 -7.42
CA LEU A 771 0.78 -10.25 -6.66
C LEU A 771 0.09 -11.60 -6.95
N PRO A 772 0.42 -12.25 -8.08
CA PRO A 772 -0.36 -13.36 -8.62
C PRO A 772 0.01 -14.69 -7.96
N VAL A 773 -0.22 -14.75 -6.65
CA VAL A 773 -0.01 -15.93 -5.82
C VAL A 773 -1.32 -16.68 -5.67
N TYR A 774 -1.24 -17.99 -5.88
CA TYR A 774 -2.33 -18.94 -5.77
C TYR A 774 -2.04 -19.93 -4.64
N PHE A 775 -3.08 -20.36 -3.95
CA PHE A 775 -2.96 -21.25 -2.79
C PHE A 775 -3.57 -22.61 -3.08
N GLY A 776 -2.77 -23.66 -2.95
CA GLY A 776 -3.23 -25.04 -2.93
C GLY A 776 -2.96 -25.67 -1.57
N SER A 777 -3.76 -26.65 -1.18
CA SER A 777 -3.50 -27.40 0.04
C SER A 777 -4.10 -28.78 -0.02
N ASP A 778 -3.39 -29.76 0.52
CA ASP A 778 -3.86 -31.13 0.71
C ASP A 778 -3.80 -31.47 2.20
N VAL A 779 -4.92 -31.92 2.75
CA VAL A 779 -5.08 -32.29 4.15
C VAL A 779 -5.53 -33.75 4.24
N GLU A 780 -4.86 -34.51 5.10
CA GLU A 780 -5.28 -35.84 5.53
C GLU A 780 -5.55 -35.81 7.04
N LEU A 781 -6.73 -36.25 7.44
CA LEU A 781 -7.17 -36.36 8.83
C LEU A 781 -7.46 -37.82 9.15
N LYS A 782 -7.06 -38.27 10.34
CA LYS A 782 -7.44 -39.57 10.91
C LYS A 782 -8.41 -39.32 12.06
N VAL A 783 -9.65 -39.73 11.85
CA VAL A 783 -10.80 -39.43 12.70
C VAL A 783 -11.24 -40.69 13.42
N GLU A 784 -11.35 -40.67 14.74
CA GLU A 784 -11.83 -41.83 15.50
C GLU A 784 -13.33 -42.09 15.23
N GLN A 785 -13.68 -43.34 14.90
CA GLN A 785 -14.96 -43.71 14.30
C GLN A 785 -16.20 -43.47 15.16
N LEU A 786 -16.06 -43.47 16.49
CA LEU A 786 -17.21 -43.28 17.39
C LEU A 786 -17.39 -41.83 17.86
N SER A 787 -16.30 -41.18 18.24
CA SER A 787 -16.30 -39.84 18.81
C SER A 787 -16.30 -38.73 17.78
N GLY A 788 -15.84 -39.05 16.55
CA GLY A 788 -15.52 -38.07 15.52
C GLY A 788 -14.26 -37.26 15.82
N ALA A 789 -13.47 -37.60 16.84
CA ALA A 789 -12.28 -36.82 17.21
C ALA A 789 -11.15 -37.00 16.18
N ILE A 790 -10.55 -35.88 15.76
CA ILE A 790 -9.35 -35.91 14.92
C ILE A 790 -8.15 -36.24 15.81
N ILE A 791 -7.54 -37.41 15.59
CA ILE A 791 -6.43 -37.92 16.42
C ILE A 791 -5.07 -37.95 15.69
N ALA A 792 -5.06 -37.75 14.38
CA ALA A 792 -3.87 -37.36 13.64
C ALA A 792 -4.25 -36.53 12.43
N GLY A 793 -3.34 -35.66 12.00
CA GLY A 793 -3.54 -34.80 10.85
C GLY A 793 -2.22 -34.50 10.17
N LYS A 794 -2.23 -34.42 8.84
CA LYS A 794 -1.12 -33.94 8.03
C LYS A 794 -1.66 -32.96 7.02
N SER A 795 -0.98 -31.84 6.85
CA SER A 795 -1.30 -30.86 5.82
C SER A 795 -0.05 -30.48 5.05
N GLU A 796 -0.23 -30.28 3.75
CA GLU A 796 0.75 -29.72 2.84
C GLU A 796 0.09 -28.54 2.13
N SER A 797 0.50 -27.33 2.49
CA SER A 797 0.01 -26.09 1.87
C SER A 797 1.08 -25.54 0.94
N THR A 798 0.72 -25.31 -0.32
CA THR A 798 1.63 -24.90 -1.38
C THR A 798 1.18 -23.57 -1.97
N PHE A 799 2.12 -22.64 -2.06
CA PHE A 799 1.94 -21.34 -2.67
C PHE A 799 2.57 -21.35 -4.05
N TRP A 800 1.78 -20.93 -5.03
CA TRP A 800 2.11 -20.99 -6.43
C TRP A 800 2.16 -19.58 -7.00
N LEU A 801 3.25 -19.23 -7.67
CA LEU A 801 3.36 -17.99 -8.43
C LEU A 801 2.99 -18.24 -9.88
N ASP A 802 2.12 -17.40 -10.45
CA ASP A 802 1.93 -17.33 -11.90
C ASP A 802 3.14 -16.67 -12.56
N LYS A 803 3.87 -17.42 -13.39
CA LYS A 803 5.10 -16.96 -14.05
C LYS A 803 4.86 -16.13 -15.30
N ARG A 804 3.62 -16.05 -15.80
CA ARG A 804 3.33 -15.32 -17.03
C ARG A 804 3.60 -13.83 -16.82
N PRO A 805 3.96 -13.07 -17.86
CA PRO A 805 4.00 -11.62 -17.80
C PRO A 805 2.65 -11.06 -17.33
N MET A 806 2.67 -9.98 -16.53
CA MET A 806 1.46 -9.37 -15.94
C MET A 806 0.35 -9.11 -16.98
N THR A 807 0.74 -8.65 -18.18
CA THR A 807 -0.17 -8.36 -19.30
C THR A 807 -0.86 -9.59 -19.89
N GLU A 808 -0.38 -10.80 -19.60
CA GLU A 808 -0.97 -12.07 -20.06
C GLU A 808 -1.87 -12.72 -19.00
N GLN A 809 -1.96 -12.13 -17.80
CA GLN A 809 -2.72 -12.69 -16.67
C GLN A 809 -4.20 -12.29 -16.65
N GLN A 810 -4.70 -11.68 -17.72
CA GLN A 810 -6.13 -11.41 -17.96
C GLN A 810 -6.98 -12.69 -17.93
N THR A 811 -6.38 -13.84 -18.28
CA THR A 811 -7.03 -15.14 -18.25
C THR A 811 -6.53 -15.99 -17.09
N PRO A 812 -7.37 -16.86 -16.50
CA PRO A 812 -6.94 -17.81 -15.48
C PRO A 812 -5.73 -18.65 -15.95
N PRO A 813 -4.77 -18.95 -15.06
CA PRO A 813 -3.61 -19.75 -15.39
C PRO A 813 -3.97 -21.22 -15.63
N THR A 814 -3.04 -21.95 -16.21
CA THR A 814 -2.98 -23.40 -16.19
C THR A 814 -1.86 -23.87 -15.25
N MET A 815 -1.86 -25.16 -14.90
CA MET A 815 -0.81 -25.70 -14.02
C MET A 815 0.62 -25.53 -14.55
N ASN A 816 0.80 -25.39 -15.87
CA ASN A 816 2.13 -25.16 -16.47
C ASN A 816 2.63 -23.73 -16.23
N ASP A 817 1.70 -22.79 -16.03
CA ASP A 817 2.00 -21.37 -15.79
C ASP A 817 2.41 -21.14 -14.33
N LEU A 818 2.02 -22.04 -13.43
CA LEU A 818 2.31 -21.97 -12.00
C LEU A 818 3.70 -22.51 -11.63
N GLN A 819 4.27 -21.95 -10.56
CA GLN A 819 5.54 -22.35 -9.96
C GLN A 819 5.44 -22.36 -8.44
N GLU A 820 5.82 -23.47 -7.81
CA GLU A 820 5.95 -23.54 -6.34
C GLU A 820 7.01 -22.54 -5.89
N VAL A 821 6.65 -21.67 -4.94
CA VAL A 821 7.57 -20.71 -4.32
C VAL A 821 7.74 -20.97 -2.82
N PHE A 822 6.73 -21.58 -2.20
CA PHE A 822 6.68 -21.83 -0.78
C PHE A 822 5.80 -23.05 -0.45
N VAL A 823 6.25 -23.90 0.46
CA VAL A 823 5.45 -25.02 0.99
C VAL A 823 5.59 -25.10 2.50
N ILE A 824 4.45 -25.29 3.17
CA ILE A 824 4.35 -25.56 4.60
C ILE A 824 3.85 -26.98 4.78
N LYS A 825 4.59 -27.80 5.55
CA LYS A 825 4.16 -29.13 5.96
C LYS A 825 3.97 -29.17 7.45
N THR A 826 2.76 -29.55 7.86
CA THR A 826 2.42 -29.73 9.27
C THR A 826 1.99 -31.17 9.48
N SER A 827 2.40 -31.76 10.60
CA SER A 827 1.89 -33.05 11.03
C SER A 827 1.68 -33.07 12.54
N GLY A 828 0.54 -33.56 12.97
CA GLY A 828 0.23 -33.83 14.37
C GLY A 828 -0.30 -35.26 14.51
N GLU A 829 0.11 -35.94 15.56
CA GLU A 829 -0.37 -37.27 15.89
C GLU A 829 -0.52 -37.36 17.41
N LEU A 830 -1.61 -37.97 17.87
CA LEU A 830 -1.85 -38.25 19.29
C LEU A 830 -0.65 -38.98 19.91
N ASP A 831 -0.21 -38.58 21.10
CA ASP A 831 0.91 -39.25 21.78
C ASP A 831 0.55 -40.68 22.23
N ASP A 832 1.56 -41.49 22.52
CA ASP A 832 1.37 -42.91 22.86
C ASP A 832 0.56 -43.11 24.15
N GLU A 833 0.73 -42.26 25.18
CA GLU A 833 0.04 -42.40 26.46
C GLU A 833 -1.45 -42.09 26.32
N THR A 834 -1.77 -41.00 25.61
CA THR A 834 -3.16 -40.64 25.33
C THR A 834 -3.83 -41.65 24.41
N ALA A 835 -3.10 -42.19 23.42
CA ALA A 835 -3.59 -43.25 22.55
C ALA A 835 -3.91 -44.55 23.31
N GLU A 836 -3.03 -45.02 24.20
CA GLU A 836 -3.28 -46.20 25.03
C GLU A 836 -4.51 -46.03 25.93
N LYS A 837 -4.70 -44.83 26.50
CA LYS A 837 -5.88 -44.51 27.30
C LYS A 837 -7.16 -44.55 26.47
N MET A 838 -7.12 -43.98 25.26
CA MET A 838 -8.26 -43.95 24.35
C MET A 838 -8.59 -45.35 23.80
N GLU A 839 -7.59 -46.14 23.44
CA GLU A 839 -7.75 -47.56 23.06
C GLU A 839 -8.36 -48.39 24.20
N SER A 840 -7.89 -48.18 25.44
CA SER A 840 -8.43 -48.85 26.62
C SER A 840 -9.92 -48.51 26.87
N GLN A 841 -10.28 -47.24 26.73
CA GLN A 841 -11.64 -46.77 27.04
C GLN A 841 -12.65 -47.06 25.93
N ILE A 842 -12.22 -47.06 24.68
CA ILE A 842 -13.10 -47.20 23.51
C ILE A 842 -13.00 -48.62 22.94
N VAL A 843 -11.80 -49.04 22.52
CA VAL A 843 -11.59 -50.27 21.74
C VAL A 843 -11.73 -51.52 22.60
N THR A 844 -11.13 -51.53 23.80
CA THR A 844 -11.21 -52.70 24.70
C THR A 844 -12.65 -52.99 25.12
N ASN A 845 -13.44 -51.94 25.38
CA ASN A 845 -14.85 -52.04 25.78
C ASN A 845 -15.79 -52.50 24.64
N GLN A 846 -15.30 -52.55 23.39
CA GLN A 846 -16.04 -53.09 22.23
C GLN A 846 -15.82 -54.60 21.99
N ASP A 847 -14.82 -55.23 22.59
CA ASP A 847 -14.61 -56.68 22.45
C ASP A 847 -15.60 -57.47 23.32
N THR A 848 -16.59 -58.12 22.72
CA THR A 848 -17.62 -58.89 23.47
C THR A 848 -17.03 -59.99 24.37
N PHE A 849 -15.83 -60.51 24.06
CA PHE A 849 -15.15 -61.53 24.86
C PHE A 849 -14.11 -60.95 25.83
N ALA A 850 -13.57 -59.78 25.57
CA ALA A 850 -12.49 -59.15 26.36
C ALA A 850 -12.85 -57.78 26.97
N TRP A 851 -14.11 -57.34 26.91
CA TRP A 851 -14.58 -56.03 27.41
C TRP A 851 -14.19 -55.67 28.86
N PHE A 852 -13.80 -56.65 29.67
CA PHE A 852 -13.44 -56.49 31.08
C PHE A 852 -11.93 -56.49 31.34
N THR A 853 -11.08 -56.55 30.29
CA THR A 853 -9.63 -56.78 30.48
C THR A 853 -8.82 -55.52 30.81
N ASN A 854 -9.43 -54.34 30.66
CA ASN A 854 -8.87 -53.03 31.01
C ASN A 854 -9.00 -52.69 32.51
N PHE A 855 -9.94 -53.31 33.24
CA PHE A 855 -10.16 -53.10 34.70
C PHE A 855 -10.36 -51.64 35.10
N ASP A 856 -10.96 -50.85 34.23
CA ASP A 856 -11.20 -49.42 34.41
C ASP A 856 -12.54 -49.15 35.13
N HIS A 857 -13.42 -50.14 35.24
CA HIS A 857 -14.70 -50.04 35.93
C HIS A 857 -14.99 -51.25 36.84
N TRP A 858 -15.83 -51.06 37.87
CA TRP A 858 -16.14 -52.13 38.84
C TRP A 858 -16.81 -53.36 38.19
N SER A 859 -17.48 -53.16 37.05
CA SER A 859 -18.08 -54.22 36.24
C SER A 859 -17.05 -55.20 35.69
N ASP A 860 -15.81 -54.79 35.52
CA ASP A 860 -14.78 -55.60 34.88
C ASP A 860 -14.30 -56.71 35.81
N TYR A 861 -14.24 -56.39 37.10
CA TYR A 861 -14.04 -57.36 38.17
C TYR A 861 -15.19 -58.39 38.21
N VAL A 862 -16.42 -57.99 37.86
CA VAL A 862 -17.55 -58.91 37.71
C VAL A 862 -17.39 -59.78 36.47
N GLY A 863 -17.01 -59.20 35.33
CA GLY A 863 -16.73 -59.91 34.08
C GLY A 863 -15.62 -60.95 34.22
N LEU A 864 -14.50 -60.59 34.84
CA LEU A 864 -13.41 -61.51 35.16
C LEU A 864 -13.89 -62.64 36.09
N THR A 865 -14.65 -62.28 37.14
CA THR A 865 -15.18 -63.28 38.08
C THR A 865 -16.11 -64.27 37.39
N LEU A 866 -16.95 -63.82 36.45
CA LEU A 866 -17.83 -64.68 35.67
C LEU A 866 -17.04 -65.64 34.76
N TRP A 867 -15.95 -65.19 34.11
CA TRP A 867 -15.07 -66.07 33.33
C TRP A 867 -14.31 -67.07 34.20
N ILE A 868 -13.80 -66.66 35.36
CA ILE A 868 -13.13 -67.54 36.32
C ILE A 868 -14.12 -68.60 36.84
N LEU A 869 -15.34 -68.19 37.21
CA LEU A 869 -16.39 -69.10 37.67
C LEU A 869 -16.86 -70.03 36.54
N ALA A 870 -17.02 -69.54 35.31
CA ALA A 870 -17.34 -70.37 34.15
C ALA A 870 -16.25 -71.41 33.88
N GLY A 871 -14.99 -70.98 33.84
CA GLY A 871 -13.83 -71.83 33.62
C GLY A 871 -13.66 -72.90 34.70
N LEU A 872 -13.74 -72.52 35.99
CA LEU A 872 -13.68 -73.45 37.12
C LEU A 872 -14.83 -74.46 37.08
N SER A 873 -16.05 -74.01 36.76
CA SER A 873 -17.25 -74.88 36.69
C SER A 873 -17.18 -75.85 35.50
N LEU A 874 -16.68 -75.40 34.36
CA LEU A 874 -16.47 -76.23 33.16
C LEU A 874 -15.31 -77.22 33.37
N LEU A 875 -14.18 -76.81 33.96
CA LEU A 875 -13.05 -77.69 34.28
C LEU A 875 -13.41 -78.74 35.31
N THR A 876 -14.07 -78.37 36.41
CA THR A 876 -14.53 -79.34 37.42
C THR A 876 -15.62 -80.26 36.86
N GLY A 877 -16.56 -79.73 36.08
CA GLY A 877 -17.56 -80.52 35.36
C GLY A 877 -16.92 -81.54 34.41
N PHE A 878 -15.94 -81.10 33.60
CA PHE A 878 -15.20 -81.95 32.66
C PHE A 878 -14.36 -83.02 33.39
N LEU A 879 -13.59 -82.64 34.40
CA LEU A 879 -12.79 -83.57 35.21
C LEU A 879 -13.67 -84.63 35.90
N LEU A 880 -14.88 -84.27 36.34
CA LEU A 880 -15.83 -85.19 36.98
C LEU A 880 -16.57 -86.10 35.98
N ILE A 881 -16.66 -85.72 34.71
CA ILE A 881 -17.23 -86.54 33.62
C ILE A 881 -16.21 -87.58 33.13
N PHE A 882 -14.91 -87.26 33.15
CA PHE A 882 -13.83 -88.14 32.67
C PHE A 882 -13.05 -88.87 33.78
N LYS A 883 -13.44 -88.72 35.05
CA LYS A 883 -12.83 -89.47 36.17
C LYS A 883 -13.26 -90.96 36.11
N PRO A 884 -12.34 -91.93 35.98
CA PRO A 884 -12.70 -93.34 36.00
C PRO A 884 -13.18 -93.74 37.41
N GLU A 885 -14.35 -94.40 37.49
CA GLU A 885 -14.87 -94.96 38.75
C GLU A 885 -13.95 -96.10 39.22
N ASN A 886 -13.31 -95.92 40.38
CA ASN A 886 -12.78 -97.03 41.16
C ASN A 886 -13.52 -97.08 42.49
N GLU A 887 -13.96 -98.31 42.79
CA GLU A 887 -14.76 -98.72 43.94
C GLU A 887 -14.05 -98.53 45.28
N GLU A 888 -14.92 -98.42 46.28
CA GLU A 888 -14.77 -98.37 47.73
C GLU A 888 -13.48 -98.98 48.33
N ASP A 889 -12.88 -98.28 49.30
CA ASP A 889 -12.67 -98.94 50.58
C ASP A 889 -12.68 -98.00 51.80
N SER A 890 -13.24 -98.58 52.84
CA SER A 890 -13.51 -98.12 54.18
C SER A 890 -12.26 -97.79 55.02
N ASN A 891 -12.32 -96.72 55.83
CA ASN A 891 -11.80 -96.78 57.19
C ASN A 891 -12.34 -95.67 58.11
N GLN A 892 -12.59 -96.10 59.35
CA GLN A 892 -13.39 -95.48 60.39
C GLN A 892 -12.63 -94.42 61.22
N ILE A 893 -13.35 -93.32 61.51
CA ILE A 893 -13.63 -92.69 62.83
C ILE A 893 -12.52 -92.68 63.92
N LYS A 894 -12.17 -91.48 64.42
CA LYS A 894 -11.71 -91.24 65.81
C LYS A 894 -12.13 -89.86 66.36
N TRP A 895 -13.16 -89.81 67.21
CA TRP A 895 -13.18 -89.59 68.70
C TRP A 895 -12.76 -88.15 69.13
N ALA A 896 -13.72 -87.31 69.57
CA ALA A 896 -14.12 -87.01 70.97
C ALA A 896 -13.42 -85.73 71.50
N ASP A 897 -14.10 -84.62 71.85
CA ASP A 897 -15.00 -84.37 73.01
C ASP A 897 -14.38 -84.88 74.33
N ASP A 898 -13.73 -84.03 75.14
CA ASP A 898 -14.39 -83.04 76.03
C ASP A 898 -13.37 -82.30 76.96
N SER A 899 -13.70 -81.06 77.32
CA SER A 899 -13.33 -80.30 78.54
C SER A 899 -11.99 -79.50 78.73
N ILE A 900 -12.16 -78.16 78.89
CA ILE A 900 -11.56 -77.21 79.89
C ILE A 900 -10.06 -76.83 79.69
N GLN A 901 -9.56 -75.58 79.64
CA GLN A 901 -9.96 -74.21 80.08
C GLN A 901 -9.05 -73.15 79.40
N SER A 902 -9.56 -72.00 78.91
CA SER A 902 -9.01 -70.64 79.15
C SER A 902 -9.81 -69.56 78.40
N GLU A 903 -10.58 -68.79 79.19
CA GLU A 903 -10.93 -67.35 79.08
C GLU A 903 -11.54 -66.80 77.76
N SER A 904 -12.85 -66.50 77.70
CA SER A 904 -13.56 -65.31 78.25
C SER A 904 -13.27 -64.04 77.39
N VAL A 905 -14.17 -63.11 77.07
CA VAL A 905 -15.44 -62.63 77.62
C VAL A 905 -16.24 -61.97 76.47
N PHE A 906 -17.56 -62.08 76.52
CA PHE A 906 -18.51 -61.22 75.82
C PHE A 906 -18.85 -60.04 76.73
N MET A 907 -18.65 -58.78 76.33
CA MET A 907 -19.25 -57.62 77.01
C MET A 907 -19.47 -56.43 76.05
N THR A 908 -20.65 -55.85 76.23
CA THR A 908 -21.17 -54.53 75.84
C THR A 908 -20.58 -53.37 76.68
N GLU A 909 -20.88 -52.13 76.27
CA GLU A 909 -20.56 -50.81 76.89
C GLU A 909 -19.11 -50.35 76.64
N GLY A 910 -18.76 -49.11 76.26
CA GLY A 910 -19.45 -47.83 76.28
C GLY A 910 -18.49 -46.79 76.90
N LEU A 911 -18.04 -45.78 76.11
CA LEU A 911 -17.33 -44.55 76.54
C LEU A 911 -15.94 -44.82 77.18
N ASP A 912 -14.89 -43.99 77.15
CA ASP A 912 -14.73 -42.57 76.90
C ASP A 912 -13.21 -42.25 76.70
N GLU A 913 -12.94 -41.04 76.23
CA GLU A 913 -11.79 -40.15 76.55
C GLU A 913 -10.30 -40.57 76.43
N ASN A 914 -9.60 -39.78 75.59
CA ASN A 914 -8.34 -39.05 75.86
C ASN A 914 -7.08 -39.85 76.30
N GLU A 915 -5.91 -39.67 75.69
CA GLU A 915 -5.17 -38.40 75.62
C GLU A 915 -4.19 -38.36 74.44
N LEU A 916 -4.26 -37.26 73.68
CA LEU A 916 -3.10 -36.39 73.46
C LEU A 916 -3.58 -34.94 73.67
N LYS A 917 -3.18 -34.37 74.81
CA LYS A 917 -3.24 -32.93 75.22
C LYS A 917 -2.35 -32.10 74.27
N GLU A 918 -2.51 -30.78 74.07
CA GLU A 918 -2.78 -29.64 74.96
C GLU A 918 -3.59 -28.55 74.22
N ILE A 919 -4.73 -28.02 74.71
CA ILE A 919 -5.03 -27.05 75.81
C ILE A 919 -5.15 -25.57 75.37
N SER A 920 -6.35 -25.04 75.67
CA SER A 920 -6.73 -23.69 76.14
C SER A 920 -7.35 -22.66 75.19
N ASN A 921 -8.69 -22.54 75.37
CA ASN A 921 -9.45 -21.38 75.85
C ASN A 921 -9.68 -20.13 74.97
N ASP A 922 -10.96 -20.03 74.57
CA ASP A 922 -11.98 -19.17 75.19
C ASP A 922 -12.16 -17.72 74.69
N SER A 923 -13.40 -17.49 74.26
CA SER A 923 -14.26 -16.35 74.58
C SER A 923 -14.23 -15.05 73.76
N LEU A 924 -15.48 -14.60 73.52
CA LEU A 924 -16.00 -13.23 73.39
C LEU A 924 -15.79 -12.53 72.05
N MET A 925 -16.88 -12.26 71.31
CA MET A 925 -17.68 -11.02 71.39
C MET A 925 -16.81 -9.76 71.28
N ASP A 926 -16.87 -9.07 70.15
CA ASP A 926 -17.69 -7.85 70.06
C ASP A 926 -17.61 -7.23 68.65
N VAL A 927 -18.79 -6.81 68.18
CA VAL A 927 -18.98 -5.78 67.16
C VAL A 927 -18.60 -4.43 67.79
N PRO A 928 -18.00 -3.49 67.05
CA PRO A 928 -18.77 -2.28 66.80
C PRO A 928 -18.62 -1.74 65.38
N ASP A 929 -19.80 -1.57 64.79
CA ASP A 929 -20.19 -0.44 63.96
C ASP A 929 -19.74 0.91 64.57
N ILE A 930 -19.33 1.87 63.73
CA ILE A 930 -19.63 3.32 63.81
C ILE A 930 -18.83 4.05 62.70
N THR A 931 -19.61 4.49 61.70
CA THR A 931 -19.48 5.64 60.76
C THR A 931 -19.00 6.97 61.41
N PRO A 932 -19.04 8.16 60.77
CA PRO A 932 -18.81 8.66 59.40
C PRO A 932 -17.60 9.65 59.40
N ASP A 933 -17.12 10.27 58.33
CA ASP A 933 -17.69 11.48 57.71
C ASP A 933 -16.68 12.06 56.68
N SER A 934 -17.29 12.74 55.73
CA SER A 934 -16.89 13.52 54.57
C SER A 934 -15.61 14.39 54.57
N SER A 935 -15.04 14.55 53.37
CA SER A 935 -14.99 15.83 52.62
C SER A 935 -14.37 15.61 51.23
N MET A 936 -15.12 15.91 50.14
CA MET A 936 -14.85 16.97 49.11
C MET A 936 -13.46 16.87 48.44
N ASN A 937 -13.28 16.85 47.13
CA ASN A 937 -13.95 17.52 46.00
C ASN A 937 -13.39 16.86 44.69
N THR A 938 -14.20 16.54 43.67
CA THR A 938 -14.23 17.19 42.32
C THR A 938 -12.84 17.43 41.69
N THR A 939 -12.49 17.00 40.48
CA THR A 939 -13.17 17.17 39.18
C THR A 939 -12.36 16.45 38.10
N ASP A 940 -13.06 15.86 37.13
CA ASP A 940 -12.69 15.61 35.71
C ASP A 940 -12.09 16.85 35.01
N PRO A 941 -11.42 16.79 33.82
CA PRO A 941 -12.07 16.26 32.59
C PRO A 941 -11.22 15.69 31.43
N GLU A 942 -11.95 15.04 30.53
CA GLU A 942 -11.66 14.81 29.10
C GLU A 942 -11.66 16.11 28.26
N SER A 943 -10.91 16.13 27.16
CA SER A 943 -11.27 16.60 25.78
C SER A 943 -9.96 16.83 25.01
N VAL A 944 -9.74 16.15 23.87
CA VAL A 944 -10.20 16.52 22.52
C VAL A 944 -9.61 17.86 22.08
N GLU A 945 -8.54 17.76 21.29
CA GLU A 945 -8.34 18.48 20.02
C GLU A 945 -7.73 17.50 19.02
#